data_AF-A0A9D3LXQ4-F1
#
_entry.id   AF-A0A9D3LXQ4-F1
#
_cell.length_a   1.000
_cell.length_b   1.000
_cell.length_c   1.000
_cell.angle_alpha   90.00
_cell.angle_beta   90.00
_cell.angle_gamma   90.00
#
_symmetry.space_group_name_H-M   'P 1'
#
loop_
_entity.id
_entity.type
_entity.pdbx_description
1 polymer ?
#
loop_
_entity_poly.entity_id
_entity_poly.type
_entity_poly.pdbx_seq_one_letter_code
_entity_poly.pdbx_strand_id
1 'polypeptide(L)'
;MAATTAGAAEPPGLETQHREIEALLQNHDLRAGDSWYLLERRWFEQWKEYVETGDQNSSSFPGQIDNTELFEELESYRLKERLVENEDFVLIPAEAWHKLLAWYGVVADQPALERKVVDLPSTVKVEVYPVEIFLCLHSDMENVLTAQFSRVDSINVIQKTMRKQFEVPESAETRLWMKSSETSCERLRNVHMTVLDSCLSSGMTVIMELRNADGTWPSSRPQIMRNSVEEQDSYKGQPGVCGLTNLGNTCFMNSALQCLSNTPPLTEYFLRSAYLDELNFTNPLGMKGEIAEAYADVVKQMWSGRHYSVVPRIFKTKVGHFASQFLGYQQHDSQELLSFLLDGLHEDLNREVAEEAWRNHRRRNDSVIVDTFHGLFKSTLVCPECHKVSVTFDPFCYLSVPLPVSKERVMEVFFVSLDPAAKPVQHRLVVPKAGKVSDLCAALSLATDIPANQMVVADVFNHRFYKIYQADEYLSCILDRDDIFVYELSRGSVEEDGDEVVLALYLRERSHYRDYGSGSSSYGTSLFGHPLLISTPRGQCSQESLYQLFLQRLARYVRPLDPSEEVEEEEEADDEEEELYKTQTNGVSDDEGEDEDEKPGPSKREGGEGQGQGQGQGEGSASEVNQSNDSTEPAEAGATNNVGKAGCSREDAPPPRRATARRPTDADVPNAADGTLAAGRQPSDEDEEEEEEEEDGEDGEEEKEQATPHSPQPNERLPKRKCCHAKRRKQLFAIQAVNSNGTTERGMGEGGCAFSFTSQPYVAIDWDPDMKKKYYNENEAEKYVKHQSMEVPHKQTTVQLQQCIELFTTVETLEEENPWYCPTCKKHQLATKKLDLWSLPEVLIIHLKRFSYTKYSREKLDTIGTGLLRLPAEEDGDGRGAPSRYDLIAVSNHYGGLRDGHYTSYARNKDNGQWYYFDDSKVTYAREEQIMTNAAYLLFYQRQDKIRQPTLPTPRDGSSSPSQSANEVTSPPQDGVDGATSCVNMETD
;
A
#
# COMPACT_ATOMS: atom_id res chain seq x y z
N MET A 1 -4.80 45.93 45.24
CA MET A 1 -5.78 46.81 45.92
C MET A 1 -5.03 47.99 46.50
N ALA A 2 -5.69 49.06 46.95
CA ALA A 2 -4.99 50.19 47.57
C ALA A 2 -4.36 49.78 48.91
N ALA A 3 -3.08 50.10 49.11
CA ALA A 3 -2.39 49.88 50.37
C ALA A 3 -2.85 50.92 51.41
N THR A 4 -3.60 50.49 52.42
CA THR A 4 -3.88 51.32 53.60
C THR A 4 -2.65 51.37 54.49
N THR A 5 -2.21 52.57 54.83
CA THR A 5 -1.12 52.80 55.79
C THR A 5 -1.52 52.34 57.18
N ALA A 6 -1.11 51.12 57.54
CA ALA A 6 -1.16 50.66 58.92
C ALA A 6 -0.20 51.52 59.76
N GLY A 7 -0.71 52.07 60.87
CA GLY A 7 0.17 52.71 61.86
C GLY A 7 1.07 51.64 62.49
N ALA A 8 2.37 51.91 62.57
CA ALA A 8 3.32 51.00 63.19
C ALA A 8 2.88 50.66 64.62
N ALA A 9 2.73 49.37 64.91
CA ALA A 9 2.57 48.90 66.29
C ALA A 9 3.93 49.04 66.98
N GLU A 10 3.94 49.50 68.24
CA GLU A 10 5.19 49.47 69.02
C GLU A 10 5.70 48.02 69.07
N PRO A 11 6.96 47.76 68.66
CA PRO A 11 7.46 46.40 68.60
C PRO A 11 7.59 45.82 70.02
N PRO A 12 7.34 44.51 70.20
CA PRO A 12 7.42 43.90 71.52
C PRO A 12 8.86 43.95 72.06
N GLY A 13 9.03 43.74 73.37
CA GLY A 13 10.36 43.75 73.99
C GLY A 13 11.32 42.75 73.32
N LEU A 14 12.60 43.11 73.24
CA LEU A 14 13.62 42.42 72.41
C LEU A 14 13.67 40.90 72.60
N GLU A 15 13.64 40.43 73.86
CA GLU A 15 13.51 39.02 74.24
C GLU A 15 12.31 38.29 73.57
N THR A 16 11.19 38.98 73.39
CA THR A 16 10.01 38.44 72.72
C THR A 16 10.16 38.48 71.20
N GLN A 17 10.81 39.50 70.63
CA GLN A 17 11.15 39.49 69.19
C GLN A 17 12.10 38.35 68.85
N HIS A 18 13.19 38.19 69.61
CA HIS A 18 14.14 37.10 69.44
C HIS A 18 13.44 35.74 69.48
N ARG A 19 12.72 35.46 70.58
CA ARG A 19 12.01 34.19 70.77
C ARG A 19 10.95 33.92 69.71
N GLU A 20 10.20 34.92 69.25
CA GLU A 20 9.16 34.71 68.22
C GLU A 20 9.75 34.44 66.84
N ILE A 21 10.80 35.16 66.43
CA ILE A 21 11.45 34.94 65.13
C ILE A 21 12.29 33.66 65.16
N GLU A 22 13.04 33.39 66.22
CA GLU A 22 13.80 32.14 66.38
C GLU A 22 12.87 30.92 66.40
N ALA A 23 11.73 30.98 67.10
CA ALA A 23 10.75 29.89 67.08
C ALA A 23 10.16 29.67 65.67
N LEU A 24 9.92 30.73 64.89
CA LEU A 24 9.44 30.60 63.51
C LEU A 24 10.52 30.04 62.57
N LEU A 25 11.80 30.35 62.79
CA LEU A 25 12.91 29.78 62.01
C LEU A 25 13.22 28.32 62.38
N GLN A 26 13.05 27.92 63.64
CA GLN A 26 13.33 26.55 64.09
C GLN A 26 12.21 25.55 63.81
N ASN A 27 10.95 25.99 63.64
CA ASN A 27 9.77 25.09 63.56
C ASN A 27 9.10 25.03 62.17
N HIS A 28 9.67 25.64 61.13
CA HIS A 28 9.05 25.68 59.80
C HIS A 28 9.69 24.70 58.82
N ASP A 29 9.14 23.48 58.74
CA ASP A 29 9.37 22.59 57.60
C ASP A 29 9.01 23.31 56.29
N LEU A 30 9.78 23.10 55.22
CA LEU A 30 9.47 23.62 53.90
C LEU A 30 8.33 22.82 53.25
N ARG A 31 7.24 23.48 52.84
CA ARG A 31 6.12 22.83 52.12
C ARG A 31 5.84 23.53 50.79
N ALA A 32 5.54 22.76 49.76
CA ALA A 32 5.32 23.27 48.41
C ALA A 32 4.24 24.37 48.39
N GLY A 33 4.57 25.52 47.79
CA GLY A 33 3.70 26.70 47.72
C GLY A 33 3.85 27.71 48.86
N ASP A 34 4.55 27.38 49.96
CA ASP A 34 4.81 28.31 51.05
C ASP A 34 5.56 29.57 50.57
N SER A 35 5.22 30.73 51.13
CA SER A 35 5.92 31.99 50.91
C SER A 35 7.09 32.16 51.88
N TRP A 36 8.27 32.41 51.33
CA TRP A 36 9.48 32.77 52.06
C TRP A 36 10.06 34.05 51.45
N TYR A 37 10.80 34.83 52.23
CA TYR A 37 11.33 36.13 51.81
C TYR A 37 12.85 36.14 51.91
N LEU A 38 13.51 36.72 50.92
CA LEU A 38 14.92 37.07 51.03
C LEU A 38 15.08 38.33 51.89
N LEU A 39 16.07 38.27 52.78
CA LEU A 39 16.48 39.36 53.63
C LEU A 39 18.01 39.47 53.58
N GLU A 40 18.54 40.67 53.38
CA GLU A 40 19.99 40.91 53.34
C GLU A 40 20.66 40.47 54.66
N ARG A 41 21.81 39.79 54.54
CA ARG A 41 22.40 39.07 55.66
C ARG A 41 22.93 39.99 56.75
N ARG A 42 23.61 41.10 56.40
CA ARG A 42 24.21 42.01 57.39
C ARG A 42 23.12 42.66 58.25
N TRP A 43 22.00 43.05 57.64
CA TRP A 43 20.82 43.56 58.36
C TRP A 43 20.28 42.53 59.35
N PHE A 44 20.17 41.27 58.94
CA PHE A 44 19.68 40.21 59.81
C PHE A 44 20.66 39.86 60.95
N GLU A 45 21.97 39.83 60.67
CA GLU A 45 23.00 39.63 61.70
C GLU A 45 23.04 40.81 62.69
N GLN A 46 22.89 42.05 62.22
CA GLN A 46 22.78 43.25 63.05
C GLN A 46 21.49 43.26 63.88
N TRP A 47 20.35 42.88 63.30
CA TRP A 47 19.10 42.68 64.04
C TRP A 47 19.26 41.61 65.13
N LYS A 48 19.96 40.51 64.82
CA LYS A 48 20.23 39.45 65.79
C LYS A 48 21.09 39.93 66.95
N GLU A 49 22.20 40.62 66.68
CA GLU A 49 23.03 41.24 67.73
C GLU A 49 22.22 42.22 68.58
N TYR A 50 21.35 43.04 67.97
CA TYR A 50 20.48 43.98 68.68
C TYR A 50 19.53 43.28 69.66
N VAL A 51 18.87 42.19 69.26
CA VAL A 51 17.94 41.49 70.16
C VAL A 51 18.66 40.61 71.21
N GLU A 52 19.84 40.05 70.89
CA GLU A 52 20.66 39.28 71.84
C GLU A 52 21.36 40.16 72.90
N THR A 53 21.84 41.36 72.53
CA THR A 53 22.53 42.27 73.45
C THR A 53 21.59 43.04 74.37
N GLY A 54 20.31 43.19 73.99
CA GLY A 54 19.25 43.73 74.84
C GLY A 54 19.28 45.25 75.08
N ASP A 55 20.22 45.99 74.49
CA ASP A 55 20.33 47.44 74.66
C ASP A 55 19.58 48.21 73.56
N GLN A 56 18.45 48.80 73.96
CA GLN A 56 17.59 49.61 73.10
C GLN A 56 18.25 50.90 72.58
N ASN A 57 19.41 51.32 73.12
CA ASN A 57 20.17 52.51 72.70
C ASN A 57 21.47 52.17 71.94
N SER A 58 21.69 50.90 71.61
CA SER A 58 22.94 50.41 71.02
C SER A 58 23.16 50.88 69.58
N SER A 59 24.44 50.97 69.19
CA SER A 59 24.86 51.09 67.79
C SER A 59 24.51 49.86 66.92
N SER A 60 24.10 48.74 67.53
CA SER A 60 23.60 47.57 66.80
C SER A 60 22.14 47.71 66.33
N PHE A 61 21.41 48.80 66.64
CA PHE A 61 20.05 48.99 66.13
C PHE A 61 19.99 48.92 64.58
N PRO A 62 19.23 47.99 63.96
CA PRO A 62 19.33 47.68 62.54
C PRO A 62 18.62 48.68 61.61
N GLY A 63 17.82 49.61 62.15
CA GLY A 63 17.04 50.53 61.32
C GLY A 63 15.91 49.84 60.55
N GLN A 64 15.54 50.39 59.39
CA GLN A 64 14.59 49.77 58.47
C GLN A 64 15.27 48.62 57.69
N ILE A 65 14.50 47.62 57.27
CA ILE A 65 15.01 46.55 56.40
C ILE A 65 15.56 47.17 55.10
N ASP A 66 16.83 46.91 54.81
CA ASP A 66 17.51 47.38 53.60
C ASP A 66 18.07 46.21 52.79
N ASN A 67 17.50 45.95 51.62
CA ASN A 67 17.96 44.92 50.69
C ASN A 67 18.85 45.47 49.55
N THR A 68 19.34 46.72 49.64
CA THR A 68 20.11 47.39 48.56
C THR A 68 21.25 46.54 48.00
N GLU A 69 21.97 45.83 48.87
CA GLU A 69 23.11 44.98 48.49
C GLU A 69 22.73 43.66 47.79
N LEU A 70 21.44 43.32 47.70
CA LEU A 70 20.98 42.16 46.93
C LEU A 70 20.70 42.50 45.46
N PHE A 71 20.62 43.79 45.10
CA PHE A 71 20.25 44.24 43.76
C PHE A 71 21.45 44.51 42.84
N GLU A 72 21.29 44.13 41.56
CA GLU A 72 22.19 44.50 40.47
C GLU A 72 21.77 45.85 39.87
N GLU A 73 20.47 46.10 39.77
CA GLU A 73 19.88 47.31 39.20
C GLU A 73 18.81 47.86 40.16
N LEU A 74 19.04 49.08 40.66
CA LEU A 74 18.21 49.71 41.69
C LEU A 74 16.89 50.31 41.15
N GLU A 75 16.77 50.52 39.85
CA GLU A 75 15.56 51.05 39.21
C GLU A 75 14.50 49.96 38.94
N SER A 76 14.95 48.73 38.71
CA SER A 76 14.08 47.55 38.47
C SER A 76 13.97 46.62 39.68
N TYR A 77 14.81 46.80 40.70
CA TYR A 77 15.01 45.88 41.83
C TYR A 77 15.36 44.44 41.39
N ARG A 78 16.05 44.30 40.25
CA ARG A 78 16.62 43.02 39.78
C ARG A 78 17.71 42.55 40.75
N LEU A 79 17.58 41.32 41.24
CA LEU A 79 18.62 40.70 42.08
C LEU A 79 19.92 40.47 41.30
N LYS A 80 21.07 40.60 41.97
CA LYS A 80 22.36 40.09 41.49
C LYS A 80 22.23 38.60 41.16
N GLU A 81 22.87 38.13 40.09
CA GLU A 81 22.92 36.69 39.82
C GLU A 81 23.77 35.96 40.87
N ARG A 82 23.40 34.70 41.16
CA ARG A 82 24.19 33.75 41.96
C ARG A 82 24.45 34.15 43.43
N LEU A 83 23.61 35.01 44.01
CA LEU A 83 23.58 35.22 45.47
C LEU A 83 23.54 33.87 46.22
N VAL A 84 24.31 33.76 47.30
CA VAL A 84 24.45 32.54 48.10
C VAL A 84 23.75 32.69 49.45
N GLU A 85 22.91 31.71 49.78
CA GLU A 85 22.18 31.66 51.04
C GLU A 85 23.16 31.48 52.21
N ASN A 86 23.00 32.28 53.27
CA ASN A 86 23.91 32.40 54.42
C ASN A 86 25.28 33.01 54.07
N GLU A 87 25.49 33.53 52.85
CA GLU A 87 26.61 34.43 52.52
C GLU A 87 26.13 35.86 52.22
N ASP A 88 25.18 36.05 51.30
CA ASP A 88 24.61 37.35 50.93
C ASP A 88 23.24 37.64 51.57
N PHE A 89 22.39 36.61 51.69
CA PHE A 89 21.02 36.71 52.21
C PHE A 89 20.66 35.55 53.14
N VAL A 90 19.58 35.73 53.90
CA VAL A 90 18.91 34.65 54.65
C VAL A 90 17.47 34.47 54.15
N LEU A 91 16.92 33.27 54.32
CA LEU A 91 15.54 32.94 54.00
C LEU A 91 14.67 33.00 55.26
N ILE A 92 13.61 33.81 55.21
CA ILE A 92 12.70 34.05 56.34
C ILE A 92 11.28 33.59 55.97
N PRO A 93 10.59 32.76 56.79
CA PRO A 93 9.20 32.38 56.56
C PRO A 93 8.26 33.60 56.54
N ALA A 94 7.15 33.52 55.81
CA ALA A 94 6.18 34.63 55.70
C ALA A 94 5.74 35.22 57.06
N GLU A 95 5.48 34.40 58.08
CA GLU A 95 5.06 34.91 59.40
C GLU A 95 6.17 35.75 60.08
N ALA A 96 7.43 35.36 59.93
CA ALA A 96 8.57 36.08 60.47
C ALA A 96 8.87 37.35 59.66
N TRP A 97 8.75 37.30 58.33
CA TRP A 97 8.85 38.48 57.47
C TRP A 97 7.80 39.55 57.83
N HIS A 98 6.52 39.16 57.95
CA HIS A 98 5.45 40.10 58.31
C HIS A 98 5.66 40.72 59.71
N LYS A 99 6.24 39.99 60.66
CA LYS A 99 6.64 40.54 61.97
C LYS A 99 7.76 41.57 61.84
N LEU A 100 8.88 41.21 61.20
CA LEU A 100 10.01 42.14 61.01
C LEU A 100 9.60 43.40 60.25
N LEU A 101 8.81 43.26 59.17
CA LEU A 101 8.27 44.37 58.39
C LEU A 101 7.33 45.27 59.23
N ALA A 102 6.53 44.71 60.13
CA ALA A 102 5.66 45.49 61.01
C ALA A 102 6.40 46.20 62.16
N TRP A 103 7.56 45.68 62.57
CA TRP A 103 8.38 46.23 63.67
C TRP A 103 9.40 47.28 63.23
N TYR A 104 10.03 47.07 62.07
CA TYR A 104 11.14 47.88 61.57
C TYR A 104 10.81 48.64 60.27
N GLY A 105 9.82 48.18 59.51
CA GLY A 105 9.56 48.66 58.15
C GLY A 105 10.66 48.26 57.17
N VAL A 106 10.55 48.77 55.94
CA VAL A 106 11.52 48.61 54.86
C VAL A 106 11.95 50.00 54.36
N VAL A 107 13.16 50.11 53.83
CA VAL A 107 13.64 51.30 53.13
C VAL A 107 12.67 51.67 52.00
N ALA A 108 12.46 52.98 51.78
CA ALA A 108 11.47 53.50 50.86
C ALA A 108 11.54 52.85 49.46
N ASP A 109 10.36 52.58 48.91
CA ASP A 109 10.10 52.01 47.58
C ASP A 109 10.69 50.61 47.28
N GLN A 110 11.48 50.00 48.19
CA GLN A 110 11.96 48.62 48.01
C GLN A 110 10.80 47.59 48.07
N PRO A 111 10.73 46.63 47.12
CA PRO A 111 9.74 45.58 47.12
C PRO A 111 10.07 44.46 48.12
N ALA A 112 9.04 43.78 48.65
CA ALA A 112 9.21 42.58 49.44
C ALA A 112 9.69 41.41 48.55
N LEU A 113 10.81 40.78 48.90
CA LEU A 113 11.47 39.77 48.07
C LEU A 113 10.87 38.37 48.26
N GLU A 114 9.57 38.24 48.01
CA GLU A 114 8.85 36.97 48.12
C GLU A 114 9.36 35.94 47.11
N ARG A 115 9.53 34.70 47.56
CA ARG A 115 9.81 33.50 46.77
C ARG A 115 8.94 32.35 47.26
N LYS A 116 8.75 31.35 46.40
CA LYS A 116 7.95 30.16 46.70
C LYS A 116 8.84 28.97 47.02
N VAL A 117 8.39 28.12 47.95
CA VAL A 117 8.91 26.77 48.10
C VAL A 117 8.40 25.91 46.93
N VAL A 118 9.33 25.26 46.23
CA VAL A 118 9.07 24.30 45.16
C VAL A 118 9.46 22.90 45.62
N ASP A 119 8.65 21.91 45.22
CA ASP A 119 8.96 20.50 45.35
C ASP A 119 9.65 20.03 44.06
N LEU A 120 10.91 19.64 44.15
CA LEU A 120 11.71 19.14 43.02
C LEU A 120 12.04 17.66 43.28
N PRO A 121 12.22 16.82 42.24
CA PRO A 121 12.32 15.35 42.39
C PRO A 121 13.36 14.80 43.39
N SER A 122 14.31 15.62 43.84
CA SER A 122 15.33 15.26 44.84
C SER A 122 15.37 16.16 46.09
N THR A 123 14.60 17.25 46.15
CA THR A 123 14.67 18.25 47.23
C THR A 123 13.51 19.24 47.20
N VAL A 124 12.91 19.51 48.37
CA VAL A 124 12.00 20.65 48.58
C VAL A 124 12.83 21.85 49.00
N LYS A 125 12.73 22.99 48.28
CA LYS A 125 13.52 24.20 48.58
C LYS A 125 12.83 25.49 48.13
N VAL A 126 13.29 26.64 48.63
CA VAL A 126 12.86 27.96 48.11
C VAL A 126 13.48 28.20 46.72
N GLU A 127 12.64 28.58 45.76
CA GLU A 127 13.08 28.98 44.42
C GLU A 127 13.48 30.45 44.40
N VAL A 128 14.76 30.73 44.65
CA VAL A 128 15.31 32.11 44.68
C VAL A 128 15.30 32.79 43.31
N TYR A 129 15.54 32.03 42.24
CA TYR A 129 15.56 32.51 40.86
C TYR A 129 14.61 31.67 40.00
N PRO A 130 13.46 32.23 39.56
CA PRO A 130 12.65 31.65 38.49
C PRO A 130 13.45 31.44 37.19
N VAL A 131 12.89 30.67 36.27
CA VAL A 131 13.44 30.45 34.93
C VAL A 131 12.97 31.59 34.02
N GLU A 132 13.92 32.32 33.43
CA GLU A 132 13.63 33.48 32.57
C GLU A 132 13.66 33.06 31.09
N ILE A 133 12.50 33.05 30.44
CA ILE A 133 12.30 32.50 29.10
C ILE A 133 11.95 33.62 28.13
N PHE A 134 12.60 33.61 26.97
CA PHE A 134 12.28 34.48 25.85
C PHE A 134 11.11 33.90 25.05
N LEU A 135 10.12 34.73 24.72
CA LEU A 135 8.87 34.34 24.09
C LEU A 135 8.69 35.12 22.79
N CYS A 136 8.33 34.46 21.69
CA CYS A 136 8.01 35.11 20.42
C CYS A 136 6.97 34.32 19.60
N LEU A 137 6.44 34.93 18.54
CA LEU A 137 5.57 34.26 17.57
C LEU A 137 6.39 33.77 16.36
N HIS A 138 6.04 32.63 15.78
CA HIS A 138 6.63 32.19 14.51
C HIS A 138 6.41 33.21 13.37
N SER A 139 5.34 34.01 13.43
CA SER A 139 5.07 35.08 12.46
C SER A 139 5.94 36.32 12.65
N ASP A 140 6.50 36.51 13.83
CA ASP A 140 7.30 37.68 14.23
C ASP A 140 8.34 37.23 15.26
N MET A 141 9.50 36.82 14.71
CA MET A 141 10.64 36.31 15.48
C MET A 141 11.52 37.43 16.05
N GLU A 142 11.26 38.70 15.69
CA GLU A 142 12.02 39.86 16.15
C GLU A 142 11.37 40.48 17.41
N ASN A 143 10.04 40.41 17.51
CA ASN A 143 9.28 40.79 18.70
C ASN A 143 9.41 39.72 19.82
N VAL A 144 10.52 39.78 20.54
CA VAL A 144 10.82 38.92 21.68
C VAL A 144 10.40 39.59 23.00
N LEU A 145 9.58 38.90 23.79
CA LEU A 145 9.18 39.29 25.14
C LEU A 145 9.85 38.39 26.18
N THR A 146 10.24 38.94 27.32
CA THR A 146 10.79 38.17 28.44
C THR A 146 9.70 37.85 29.46
N ALA A 147 9.64 36.61 29.95
CA ALA A 147 8.77 36.21 31.05
C ALA A 147 9.46 35.23 32.00
N GLN A 148 9.07 35.25 33.27
CA GLN A 148 9.62 34.38 34.31
C GLN A 148 8.60 33.33 34.73
N PHE A 149 9.07 32.09 34.88
CA PHE A 149 8.27 30.90 35.23
C PHE A 149 8.95 30.10 36.35
N SER A 150 8.17 29.43 37.19
CA SER A 150 8.71 28.49 38.17
C SER A 150 9.22 27.21 37.50
N ARG A 151 10.22 26.53 38.08
CA ARG A 151 10.65 25.20 37.60
C ARG A 151 9.53 24.16 37.59
N VAL A 152 8.52 24.33 38.44
CA VAL A 152 7.34 23.45 38.53
C VAL A 152 6.11 23.96 37.76
N ASP A 153 6.20 25.13 37.10
CA ASP A 153 5.14 25.56 36.19
C ASP A 153 5.05 24.59 35.00
N SER A 154 3.83 24.32 34.52
CA SER A 154 3.63 23.49 33.33
C SER A 154 3.81 24.29 32.04
N ILE A 155 4.15 23.63 30.94
CA ILE A 155 4.20 24.25 29.59
C ILE A 155 2.88 24.95 29.23
N ASN A 156 1.73 24.49 29.74
CA ASN A 156 0.42 25.14 29.62
C ASN A 156 0.40 26.56 30.24
N VAL A 157 1.16 26.81 31.32
CA VAL A 157 1.33 28.16 31.90
C VAL A 157 2.09 29.07 30.94
N ILE A 158 3.17 28.58 30.31
CA ILE A 158 3.89 29.32 29.26
C ILE A 158 2.94 29.65 28.10
N GLN A 159 2.18 28.66 27.63
CA GLN A 159 1.21 28.83 26.54
C GLN A 159 0.15 29.90 26.86
N LYS A 160 -0.39 29.92 28.10
CA LYS A 160 -1.36 30.92 28.55
C LYS A 160 -0.74 32.32 28.69
N THR A 161 0.47 32.42 29.21
CA THR A 161 1.22 33.70 29.27
C THR A 161 1.48 34.26 27.88
N MET A 162 1.96 33.43 26.94
CA MET A 162 2.15 33.82 25.54
C MET A 162 0.84 34.25 24.88
N ARG A 163 -0.24 33.48 25.02
CA ARG A 163 -1.56 33.86 24.47
C ARG A 163 -2.02 35.23 24.97
N LYS A 164 -1.82 35.51 26.26
CA LYS A 164 -2.17 36.80 26.87
C LYS A 164 -1.27 37.95 26.41
N GLN A 165 0.04 37.71 26.27
CA GLN A 165 1.01 38.74 25.88
C GLN A 165 0.95 39.10 24.38
N PHE A 166 0.65 38.13 23.52
CA PHE A 166 0.56 38.30 22.06
C PHE A 166 -0.90 38.40 21.56
N GLU A 167 -1.86 38.61 22.45
CA GLU A 167 -3.30 38.76 22.16
C GLU A 167 -3.91 37.61 21.31
N VAL A 168 -3.34 36.40 21.40
CA VAL A 168 -3.75 35.24 20.60
C VAL A 168 -5.08 34.66 21.13
N PRO A 169 -6.16 34.61 20.32
CA PRO A 169 -7.46 34.13 20.77
C PRO A 169 -7.42 32.71 21.36
N GLU A 170 -8.20 32.43 22.39
CA GLU A 170 -8.26 31.09 23.02
C GLU A 170 -8.67 30.00 22.01
N SER A 171 -9.56 30.33 21.07
CA SER A 171 -9.99 29.44 19.98
C SER A 171 -8.95 29.25 18.87
N ALA A 172 -7.84 30.00 18.87
CA ALA A 172 -6.76 29.79 17.92
C ALA A 172 -5.92 28.58 18.35
N GLU A 173 -5.71 27.64 17.43
CA GLU A 173 -4.85 26.49 17.68
C GLU A 173 -3.38 26.89 17.57
N THR A 174 -2.60 26.51 18.59
CA THR A 174 -1.19 26.90 18.74
C THR A 174 -0.35 25.67 19.08
N ARG A 175 0.88 25.61 18.59
CA ARG A 175 1.92 24.69 19.09
C ARG A 175 3.14 25.46 19.57
N LEU A 176 3.83 24.91 20.56
CA LEU A 176 5.04 25.48 21.14
C LEU A 176 6.29 24.73 20.68
N TRP A 177 7.37 25.47 20.47
CA TRP A 177 8.71 24.96 20.16
C TRP A 177 9.73 25.58 21.12
N MET A 178 10.73 24.83 21.53
CA MET A 178 11.93 25.35 22.19
C MET A 178 13.08 25.44 21.18
N LYS A 179 13.75 26.59 21.11
CA LYS A 179 14.95 26.77 20.28
C LYS A 179 16.19 26.33 21.06
N SER A 180 16.71 25.14 20.75
CA SER A 180 17.92 24.59 21.41
C SER A 180 19.23 25.03 20.74
N SER A 181 19.18 25.50 19.49
CA SER A 181 20.30 26.18 18.82
C SER A 181 19.81 27.09 17.67
N GLU A 182 20.72 27.78 16.96
CA GLU A 182 20.38 28.49 15.71
C GLU A 182 19.75 27.59 14.63
N THR A 183 20.01 26.28 14.67
CA THR A 183 19.55 25.31 13.66
C THR A 183 18.60 24.25 14.19
N SER A 184 18.33 24.22 15.50
CA SER A 184 17.52 23.21 16.18
C SER A 184 16.33 23.83 16.91
N CYS A 185 15.13 23.33 16.59
CA CYS A 185 13.90 23.65 17.28
C CYS A 185 13.14 22.36 17.60
N GLU A 186 12.89 22.11 18.88
CA GLU A 186 12.26 20.89 19.37
C GLU A 186 10.83 21.19 19.83
N ARG A 187 9.90 20.26 19.59
CA ARG A 187 8.47 20.53 19.81
C ARG A 187 8.03 20.17 21.22
N LEU A 188 7.59 21.16 21.98
CA LEU A 188 6.99 21.03 23.30
C LEU A 188 5.55 20.48 23.15
N ARG A 189 5.44 19.16 22.94
CA ARG A 189 4.14 18.48 22.71
C ARG A 189 3.31 18.34 23.98
N ASN A 190 3.91 17.82 25.06
CA ASN A 190 3.20 17.58 26.31
C ASN A 190 3.08 18.88 27.11
N VAL A 191 1.91 19.52 27.05
CA VAL A 191 1.63 20.78 27.76
C VAL A 191 1.55 20.64 29.29
N HIS A 192 1.48 19.41 29.81
CA HIS A 192 1.46 19.12 31.25
C HIS A 192 2.86 18.90 31.84
N MET A 193 3.90 18.80 30.99
CA MET A 193 5.30 18.72 31.41
C MET A 193 5.70 20.01 32.16
N THR A 194 6.58 19.90 33.17
CA THR A 194 7.10 21.10 33.88
C THR A 194 8.19 21.82 33.07
N VAL A 195 8.47 23.07 33.42
CA VAL A 195 9.65 23.81 32.91
C VAL A 195 10.93 23.00 33.14
N LEU A 196 11.11 22.39 34.32
CA LEU A 196 12.27 21.56 34.62
C LEU A 196 12.34 20.29 33.77
N ASP A 197 11.26 19.52 33.68
CA ASP A 197 11.22 18.22 32.98
C ASP A 197 11.25 18.38 31.45
N SER A 198 10.88 19.56 30.95
CA SER A 198 11.06 19.99 29.56
C SER A 198 12.48 20.49 29.23
N CYS A 199 13.41 20.47 30.21
CA CYS A 199 14.78 20.98 30.11
C CYS A 199 14.91 22.48 29.79
N LEU A 200 13.83 23.26 29.94
CA LEU A 200 13.86 24.70 29.71
C LEU A 200 14.69 25.42 30.78
N SER A 201 15.66 26.21 30.31
CA SER A 201 16.64 26.95 31.13
C SER A 201 16.57 28.45 30.85
N SER A 202 17.05 29.28 31.79
CA SER A 202 17.04 30.73 31.62
C SER A 202 17.83 31.15 30.37
N GLY A 203 17.27 32.06 29.58
CA GLY A 203 17.83 32.52 28.31
C GLY A 203 17.45 31.66 27.08
N MET A 204 16.68 30.58 27.24
CA MET A 204 16.12 29.84 26.10
C MET A 204 14.92 30.57 25.48
N THR A 205 14.69 30.35 24.18
CA THR A 205 13.53 30.90 23.45
C THR A 205 12.45 29.83 23.24
N VAL A 206 11.22 30.17 23.60
CA VAL A 206 10.00 29.41 23.25
C VAL A 206 9.22 30.17 22.17
N ILE A 207 8.95 29.49 21.06
CA ILE A 207 8.28 30.03 19.87
C ILE A 207 6.85 29.49 19.83
N MET A 208 5.86 30.38 19.72
CA MET A 208 4.46 30.02 19.51
C MET A 208 4.12 30.08 18.01
N GLU A 209 3.70 28.96 17.45
CA GLU A 209 3.23 28.86 16.07
C GLU A 209 1.71 28.67 16.06
N LEU A 210 0.99 29.51 15.31
CA LEU A 210 -0.45 29.43 15.11
C LEU A 210 -0.76 28.59 13.86
N ARG A 211 -1.86 27.82 13.86
CA ARG A 211 -2.32 27.13 12.65
C ARG A 211 -2.94 28.14 11.68
N ASN A 212 -2.60 28.01 10.39
CA ASN A 212 -3.21 28.77 9.32
C ASN A 212 -4.68 28.36 9.11
N ALA A 213 -5.51 29.28 8.63
CA ALA A 213 -6.93 29.02 8.37
C ALA A 213 -7.21 28.17 7.10
N ASP A 214 -6.17 27.64 6.44
CA ASP A 214 -6.22 26.56 5.44
C ASP A 214 -6.00 25.17 6.08
N GLY A 215 -5.77 25.08 7.39
CA GLY A 215 -5.46 23.85 8.12
C GLY A 215 -3.96 23.52 8.22
N THR A 216 -3.08 24.19 7.49
CA THR A 216 -1.63 23.96 7.51
C THR A 216 -0.94 24.66 8.69
N TRP A 217 0.28 24.22 9.00
CA TRP A 217 1.18 24.94 9.90
C TRP A 217 2.28 25.70 9.13
N PRO A 218 2.61 26.96 9.49
CA PRO A 218 3.66 27.77 8.87
C PRO A 218 5.01 27.06 8.59
N SER A 219 5.58 26.36 9.56
CA SER A 219 6.87 25.65 9.43
C SER A 219 6.78 24.34 8.65
N SER A 220 5.57 23.84 8.40
CA SER A 220 5.33 22.59 7.64
C SER A 220 5.12 22.82 6.14
N ARG A 221 5.12 24.08 5.67
CA ARG A 221 5.06 24.44 4.24
C ARG A 221 6.47 24.42 3.61
N PRO A 222 6.74 23.59 2.57
CA PRO A 222 8.01 23.63 1.84
C PRO A 222 8.24 25.00 1.18
N GLN A 223 9.47 25.52 1.19
CA GLN A 223 9.75 26.87 0.66
C GLN A 223 9.33 27.06 -0.81
N ILE A 224 9.44 26.00 -1.63
CA ILE A 224 9.02 25.99 -3.05
C ILE A 224 7.53 26.37 -3.23
N MET A 225 6.68 26.04 -2.26
CA MET A 225 5.23 26.34 -2.32
C MET A 225 4.85 27.76 -1.88
N ARG A 226 5.78 28.57 -1.32
CA ARG A 226 5.46 29.96 -0.92
C ARG A 226 5.03 30.84 -2.09
N ASN A 227 5.48 30.54 -3.30
CA ASN A 227 5.20 31.37 -4.48
C ASN A 227 3.86 31.05 -5.16
N SER A 228 3.15 29.98 -4.75
CA SER A 228 1.83 29.62 -5.28
C SER A 228 0.68 29.96 -4.33
N VAL A 229 0.98 30.65 -3.22
CA VAL A 229 0.00 30.95 -2.15
C VAL A 229 -1.12 31.87 -2.64
N GLU A 230 -0.83 32.83 -3.52
CA GLU A 230 -1.82 33.78 -4.05
C GLU A 230 -2.94 33.09 -4.85
N GLU A 231 -2.64 31.99 -5.55
CA GLU A 231 -3.65 31.19 -6.23
C GLU A 231 -4.37 30.24 -5.25
N GLN A 232 -3.66 29.63 -4.29
CA GLN A 232 -4.27 28.66 -3.37
C GLN A 232 -5.18 29.27 -2.31
N ASP A 233 -4.84 30.42 -1.70
CA ASP A 233 -5.73 31.10 -0.75
C ASP A 233 -6.98 31.72 -1.42
N SER A 234 -7.05 31.73 -2.75
CA SER A 234 -8.25 32.08 -3.50
C SER A 234 -9.30 30.96 -3.53
N TYR A 235 -8.89 29.69 -3.41
CA TYR A 235 -9.79 28.55 -3.57
C TYR A 235 -10.71 28.38 -2.36
N LYS A 236 -12.02 28.22 -2.64
CA LYS A 236 -13.08 28.02 -1.64
C LYS A 236 -14.03 26.92 -2.12
N GLY A 237 -13.66 25.68 -1.83
CA GLY A 237 -14.48 24.49 -2.04
C GLY A 237 -15.37 24.15 -0.84
N GLN A 238 -16.21 23.12 -1.00
CA GLN A 238 -17.00 22.55 0.08
C GLN A 238 -16.07 21.78 1.05
N PRO A 239 -16.09 22.09 2.37
CA PRO A 239 -15.36 21.31 3.37
C PRO A 239 -15.62 19.80 3.27
N GLY A 240 -14.57 18.99 3.29
CA GLY A 240 -14.62 17.54 3.14
C GLY A 240 -14.69 17.04 1.68
N VAL A 241 -14.91 17.91 0.70
CA VAL A 241 -14.86 17.58 -0.73
C VAL A 241 -13.46 17.90 -1.26
N CYS A 242 -12.47 17.17 -0.73
CA CYS A 242 -11.04 17.38 -0.97
C CYS A 242 -10.36 16.06 -1.32
N GLY A 243 -9.53 16.06 -2.37
CA GLY A 243 -8.72 14.90 -2.78
C GLY A 243 -7.51 14.62 -1.87
N LEU A 244 -6.87 13.49 -2.10
CA LEU A 244 -5.59 13.11 -1.48
C LEU A 244 -4.61 12.66 -2.56
N THR A 245 -3.51 13.39 -2.74
CA THR A 245 -2.53 13.11 -3.79
C THR A 245 -1.78 11.81 -3.51
N ASN A 246 -1.78 10.88 -4.47
CA ASN A 246 -1.02 9.62 -4.41
C ASN A 246 0.49 9.88 -4.32
N LEU A 247 1.18 9.13 -3.46
CA LEU A 247 2.63 9.24 -3.22
C LEU A 247 3.43 8.04 -3.76
N GLY A 248 2.84 7.28 -4.70
CA GLY A 248 3.38 6.03 -5.22
C GLY A 248 2.71 4.83 -4.56
N ASN A 249 1.72 4.25 -5.22
CA ASN A 249 0.88 3.15 -4.73
C ASN A 249 0.16 3.42 -3.39
N THR A 250 -0.09 4.69 -3.01
CA THR A 250 -0.75 5.02 -1.72
C THR A 250 -2.27 5.16 -1.79
N CYS A 251 -2.90 4.68 -2.86
CA CYS A 251 -4.35 4.74 -3.04
C CYS A 251 -5.12 3.99 -1.93
N PHE A 252 -4.58 2.88 -1.40
CA PHE A 252 -5.13 2.16 -0.24
C PHE A 252 -5.26 3.08 1.00
N MET A 253 -4.24 3.91 1.23
CA MET A 253 -4.20 4.90 2.32
C MET A 253 -5.18 6.04 2.06
N ASN A 254 -5.22 6.55 0.82
CA ASN A 254 -6.12 7.62 0.45
C ASN A 254 -7.60 7.20 0.60
N SER A 255 -7.98 5.99 0.15
CA SER A 255 -9.33 5.46 0.31
C SER A 255 -9.74 5.26 1.78
N ALA A 256 -8.86 4.69 2.62
CA ALA A 256 -9.12 4.54 4.05
C ALA A 256 -9.27 5.91 4.76
N LEU A 257 -8.40 6.87 4.44
CA LEU A 257 -8.47 8.23 4.96
C LEU A 257 -9.76 8.95 4.55
N GLN A 258 -10.23 8.82 3.31
CA GLN A 258 -11.49 9.44 2.86
C GLN A 258 -12.71 8.89 3.62
N CYS A 259 -12.74 7.58 3.89
CA CYS A 259 -13.82 6.96 4.66
C CYS A 259 -13.83 7.41 6.13
N LEU A 260 -12.66 7.46 6.77
CA LEU A 260 -12.51 8.00 8.14
C LEU A 260 -12.83 9.50 8.19
N SER A 261 -12.36 10.29 7.24
CA SER A 261 -12.56 11.75 7.15
C SER A 261 -14.04 12.13 6.97
N ASN A 262 -14.85 11.26 6.35
CA ASN A 262 -16.30 11.41 6.25
C ASN A 262 -17.08 10.67 7.36
N THR A 263 -16.42 10.21 8.42
CA THR A 263 -17.07 9.68 9.63
C THR A 263 -17.37 10.82 10.60
N PRO A 264 -18.65 11.28 10.75
CA PRO A 264 -18.92 12.59 11.36
C PRO A 264 -18.49 12.74 12.83
N PRO A 265 -18.69 11.75 13.74
CA PRO A 265 -18.27 11.89 15.14
C PRO A 265 -16.76 12.09 15.30
N LEU A 266 -15.97 11.32 14.55
CA LEU A 266 -14.50 11.37 14.55
C LEU A 266 -14.01 12.72 14.00
N THR A 267 -14.53 13.14 12.85
CA THR A 267 -14.15 14.40 12.21
C THR A 267 -14.57 15.62 13.04
N GLU A 268 -15.75 15.64 13.65
CA GLU A 268 -16.15 16.71 14.58
C GLU A 268 -15.20 16.85 15.78
N TYR A 269 -14.75 15.73 16.35
CA TYR A 269 -13.82 15.70 17.48
C TYR A 269 -12.45 16.31 17.11
N PHE A 270 -11.90 15.94 15.94
CA PHE A 270 -10.64 16.52 15.47
C PHE A 270 -10.77 18.00 15.06
N LEU A 271 -11.87 18.39 14.41
CA LEU A 271 -12.09 19.80 14.01
C LEU A 271 -12.36 20.74 15.19
N ARG A 272 -12.93 20.23 16.29
CA ARG A 272 -13.05 20.98 17.56
C ARG A 272 -11.76 20.98 18.39
N SER A 273 -10.71 20.32 17.91
CA SER A 273 -9.41 20.15 18.59
C SER A 273 -9.47 19.45 19.96
N ALA A 274 -10.57 18.74 20.26
CA ALA A 274 -10.77 18.07 21.56
C ALA A 274 -9.69 17.00 21.84
N TYR A 275 -9.10 16.42 20.79
CA TYR A 275 -7.98 15.49 20.93
C TYR A 275 -6.76 16.07 21.66
N LEU A 276 -6.53 17.38 21.63
CA LEU A 276 -5.36 17.99 22.26
C LEU A 276 -5.33 17.79 23.79
N ASP A 277 -6.50 17.73 24.41
CA ASP A 277 -6.65 17.47 25.85
C ASP A 277 -6.65 15.96 26.19
N GLU A 278 -6.72 15.08 25.17
CA GLU A 278 -6.78 13.61 25.30
C GLU A 278 -5.51 12.88 24.79
N LEU A 279 -4.49 13.60 24.30
CA LEU A 279 -3.24 13.01 23.77
C LEU A 279 -2.42 12.29 24.86
N ASN A 280 -2.32 10.95 24.77
CA ASN A 280 -1.58 10.15 25.74
C ASN A 280 -0.12 9.93 25.32
N PHE A 281 0.75 10.86 25.71
CA PHE A 281 2.20 10.79 25.47
C PHE A 281 2.93 9.66 26.24
N THR A 282 2.27 9.03 27.20
CA THR A 282 2.86 8.07 28.15
C THR A 282 2.45 6.61 27.93
N ASN A 283 1.46 6.35 27.07
CA ASN A 283 0.97 5.00 26.80
C ASN A 283 2.06 4.13 26.15
N PRO A 284 2.46 2.98 26.75
CA PRO A 284 3.47 2.10 26.16
C PRO A 284 2.99 1.36 24.90
N LEU A 285 1.68 1.34 24.62
CA LEU A 285 1.10 0.84 23.36
C LEU A 285 0.89 1.96 22.33
N GLY A 286 0.90 3.22 22.78
CA GLY A 286 0.66 4.40 21.94
C GLY A 286 1.88 4.82 21.13
N MET A 287 1.63 5.69 20.16
CA MET A 287 2.62 6.22 19.21
C MET A 287 3.03 7.66 19.61
N LYS A 288 2.98 7.93 20.92
CA LYS A 288 3.28 9.22 21.58
C LYS A 288 2.45 10.40 21.08
N GLY A 289 1.22 10.15 20.65
CA GLY A 289 0.33 11.13 20.04
C GLY A 289 0.65 11.43 18.56
N GLU A 290 1.71 10.87 17.99
CA GLU A 290 2.22 11.32 16.70
C GLU A 290 1.38 10.84 15.50
N ILE A 291 0.55 9.80 15.65
CA ILE A 291 -0.42 9.39 14.63
C ILE A 291 -1.71 10.19 14.78
N ALA A 292 -2.19 10.44 16.00
CA ALA A 292 -3.34 11.32 16.25
C ALA A 292 -3.09 12.75 15.75
N GLU A 293 -1.91 13.32 16.01
CA GLU A 293 -1.52 14.64 15.49
C GLU A 293 -1.43 14.67 13.96
N ALA A 294 -0.79 13.67 13.34
CA ALA A 294 -0.63 13.62 11.89
C ALA A 294 -1.96 13.38 11.16
N TYR A 295 -2.87 12.62 11.75
CA TYR A 295 -4.24 12.45 11.26
C TYR A 295 -5.05 13.74 11.38
N ALA A 296 -4.98 14.41 12.54
CA ALA A 296 -5.64 15.69 12.77
C ALA A 296 -5.19 16.76 11.76
N ASP A 297 -3.89 16.84 11.47
CA ASP A 297 -3.35 17.75 10.46
C ASP A 297 -3.93 17.48 9.06
N VAL A 298 -4.13 16.22 8.67
CA VAL A 298 -4.74 15.86 7.37
C VAL A 298 -6.23 16.22 7.36
N VAL A 299 -7.00 15.84 8.38
CA VAL A 299 -8.44 16.14 8.49
C VAL A 299 -8.69 17.65 8.47
N LYS A 300 -7.91 18.43 9.24
CA LYS A 300 -8.05 19.90 9.30
C LYS A 300 -7.76 20.59 7.96
N GLN A 301 -6.89 20.03 7.11
CA GLN A 301 -6.69 20.52 5.75
C GLN A 301 -7.85 20.11 4.82
N MET A 302 -8.29 18.83 4.84
CA MET A 302 -9.41 18.36 4.01
C MET A 302 -10.74 19.09 4.28
N TRP A 303 -10.94 19.54 5.52
CA TRP A 303 -12.16 20.23 5.96
C TRP A 303 -11.98 21.75 6.14
N SER A 304 -10.87 22.36 5.73
CA SER A 304 -10.72 23.82 5.71
C SER A 304 -11.48 24.51 4.56
N GLY A 305 -11.85 23.73 3.53
CA GLY A 305 -12.44 24.25 2.28
C GLY A 305 -11.44 24.98 1.38
N ARG A 306 -10.15 25.08 1.74
CA ARG A 306 -9.13 25.81 0.95
C ARG A 306 -8.26 24.94 0.05
N HIS A 307 -8.36 23.62 0.13
CA HIS A 307 -7.60 22.68 -0.70
C HIS A 307 -8.52 21.92 -1.64
N TYR A 308 -8.16 21.86 -2.92
CA TYR A 308 -8.74 20.91 -3.87
C TYR A 308 -8.23 19.47 -3.61
N SER A 309 -6.94 19.33 -3.27
CA SER A 309 -6.31 18.06 -2.88
C SER A 309 -5.19 18.32 -1.88
N VAL A 310 -5.12 17.51 -0.82
CA VAL A 310 -4.06 17.53 0.19
C VAL A 310 -2.98 16.51 -0.16
N VAL A 311 -1.73 16.76 0.26
CA VAL A 311 -0.58 15.88 -0.02
C VAL A 311 -0.10 15.24 1.31
N PRO A 312 -0.54 14.01 1.67
CA PRO A 312 -0.39 13.45 3.02
C PRO A 312 1.02 12.93 3.36
N ARG A 313 2.09 13.66 3.00
CA ARG A 313 3.50 13.23 3.18
C ARG A 313 3.86 12.98 4.65
N ILE A 314 3.57 13.93 5.54
CA ILE A 314 3.90 13.82 6.97
C ILE A 314 3.21 12.58 7.58
N PHE A 315 1.93 12.38 7.24
CA PHE A 315 1.17 11.21 7.66
C PHE A 315 1.77 9.91 7.12
N LYS A 316 2.09 9.81 5.83
CA LYS A 316 2.75 8.63 5.23
C LYS A 316 4.08 8.30 5.92
N THR A 317 4.89 9.31 6.23
CA THR A 317 6.15 9.14 6.97
C THR A 317 5.93 8.65 8.40
N LYS A 318 4.89 9.12 9.11
CA LYS A 318 4.58 8.65 10.47
C LYS A 318 4.01 7.23 10.48
N VAL A 319 3.08 6.91 9.57
CA VAL A 319 2.57 5.55 9.37
C VAL A 319 3.72 4.58 9.07
N GLY A 320 4.59 4.89 8.12
CA GLY A 320 5.75 4.04 7.78
C GLY A 320 6.83 3.95 8.85
N HIS A 321 6.87 4.89 9.82
CA HIS A 321 7.78 4.85 10.96
C HIS A 321 7.32 3.87 12.05
N PHE A 322 6.02 3.85 12.36
CA PHE A 322 5.46 2.97 13.40
C PHE A 322 5.02 1.60 12.86
N ALA A 323 4.60 1.52 11.60
CA ALA A 323 4.28 0.28 10.88
C ALA A 323 5.15 0.17 9.62
N SER A 324 6.34 -0.41 9.78
CA SER A 324 7.37 -0.50 8.74
C SER A 324 6.91 -1.20 7.45
N GLN A 325 5.88 -2.06 7.52
CA GLN A 325 5.24 -2.66 6.35
C GLN A 325 4.77 -1.60 5.33
N PHE A 326 4.28 -0.44 5.78
CA PHE A 326 3.80 0.65 4.92
C PHE A 326 4.89 1.69 4.56
N LEU A 327 6.16 1.44 4.91
CA LEU A 327 7.26 2.37 4.65
C LEU A 327 7.56 2.52 3.14
N GLY A 328 7.37 1.43 2.37
CA GLY A 328 7.73 1.34 0.95
C GLY A 328 6.75 2.04 -0.02
N TYR A 329 6.76 1.59 -1.27
CA TYR A 329 5.87 2.06 -2.35
C TYR A 329 5.20 0.86 -3.06
N GLN A 330 4.90 -0.19 -2.31
CA GLN A 330 4.15 -1.35 -2.79
C GLN A 330 2.64 -1.12 -2.59
N GLN A 331 1.80 -1.89 -3.27
CA GLN A 331 0.37 -1.94 -2.96
C GLN A 331 0.16 -2.73 -1.67
N HIS A 332 -0.80 -2.28 -0.86
CA HIS A 332 -1.14 -2.85 0.44
C HIS A 332 -2.66 -2.99 0.60
N ASP A 333 -3.08 -3.73 1.61
CA ASP A 333 -4.51 -3.85 1.93
C ASP A 333 -5.01 -2.59 2.66
N SER A 334 -6.09 -1.97 2.18
CA SER A 334 -6.70 -0.84 2.87
C SER A 334 -7.33 -1.24 4.22
N GLN A 335 -7.65 -2.53 4.42
CA GLN A 335 -8.14 -3.07 5.68
C GLN A 335 -7.04 -3.19 6.74
N GLU A 336 -5.84 -3.66 6.37
CA GLU A 336 -4.70 -3.75 7.28
C GLU A 336 -4.34 -2.36 7.82
N LEU A 337 -4.23 -1.39 6.92
CA LEU A 337 -3.98 0.00 7.30
C LEU A 337 -5.12 0.55 8.17
N LEU A 338 -6.40 0.33 7.81
CA LEU A 338 -7.52 0.80 8.62
C LEU A 338 -7.48 0.21 10.04
N SER A 339 -7.11 -1.06 10.18
CA SER A 339 -6.92 -1.70 11.49
C SER A 339 -5.80 -1.02 12.28
N PHE A 340 -4.64 -0.79 11.66
CA PHE A 340 -3.52 -0.07 12.27
C PHE A 340 -3.88 1.37 12.67
N LEU A 341 -4.67 2.08 11.85
CA LEU A 341 -5.07 3.46 12.13
C LEU A 341 -6.12 3.54 13.25
N LEU A 342 -7.08 2.62 13.31
CA LEU A 342 -8.03 2.58 14.42
C LEU A 342 -7.32 2.26 15.75
N ASP A 343 -6.38 1.31 15.73
CA ASP A 343 -5.57 0.92 16.90
C ASP A 343 -4.63 2.06 17.35
N GLY A 344 -3.85 2.64 16.42
CA GLY A 344 -2.94 3.75 16.71
C GLY A 344 -3.66 5.02 17.18
N LEU A 345 -4.80 5.37 16.57
CA LEU A 345 -5.65 6.48 17.05
C LEU A 345 -6.36 6.16 18.36
N HIS A 346 -6.59 4.88 18.67
CA HIS A 346 -7.15 4.49 19.96
C HIS A 346 -6.11 4.73 21.06
N GLU A 347 -4.92 4.16 20.92
CA GLU A 347 -3.87 4.19 21.94
C GLU A 347 -3.21 5.57 22.11
N ASP A 348 -3.12 6.38 21.05
CA ASP A 348 -2.67 7.79 21.14
C ASP A 348 -3.66 8.70 21.91
N LEU A 349 -4.91 8.27 22.10
CA LEU A 349 -6.01 9.06 22.70
C LEU A 349 -6.65 8.37 23.91
N ASN A 350 -5.97 7.38 24.50
CA ASN A 350 -6.53 6.49 25.52
C ASN A 350 -6.49 7.13 26.92
N ARG A 351 -7.65 7.27 27.58
CA ARG A 351 -7.88 8.11 28.77
C ARG A 351 -7.51 7.44 30.12
N GLU A 352 -7.63 6.12 30.26
CA GLU A 352 -7.35 5.38 31.52
C GLU A 352 -6.72 4.00 31.28
N VAL A 353 -6.02 3.46 32.30
CA VAL A 353 -5.50 2.07 32.36
C VAL A 353 -5.75 1.43 33.74
N ALA A 354 -6.55 0.35 33.82
CA ALA A 354 -6.88 -0.41 35.05
C ALA A 354 -7.06 -1.95 34.84
N GLU A 355 -7.71 -2.71 35.75
CA GLU A 355 -7.69 -4.20 35.73
C GLU A 355 -9.02 -5.04 35.79
N GLU A 356 -10.23 -4.44 35.84
CA GLU A 356 -11.58 -5.08 36.04
C GLU A 356 -12.45 -5.74 34.90
N ALA A 357 -12.12 -6.86 34.22
CA ALA A 357 -12.94 -7.55 33.17
C ALA A 357 -13.65 -6.74 32.02
N TRP A 358 -14.99 -6.52 32.00
CA TRP A 358 -15.68 -5.68 30.97
C TRP A 358 -15.71 -4.20 31.35
N ARG A 359 -15.82 -3.93 32.65
CA ARG A 359 -15.46 -2.63 33.24
C ARG A 359 -13.97 -2.31 33.02
N ASN A 360 -13.16 -3.27 32.59
CA ASN A 360 -11.79 -3.09 32.12
C ASN A 360 -11.72 -2.55 30.72
N HIS A 361 -12.57 -3.01 29.79
CA HIS A 361 -12.52 -2.50 28.42
C HIS A 361 -12.68 -0.98 28.48
N ARG A 362 -13.75 -0.49 29.12
CA ARG A 362 -13.94 0.93 29.42
C ARG A 362 -13.07 1.54 30.55
N ARG A 363 -11.94 0.92 30.92
CA ARG A 363 -10.92 1.47 31.86
C ARG A 363 -9.47 1.18 31.43
N ARG A 364 -9.27 0.43 30.36
CA ARG A 364 -8.01 0.19 29.64
C ARG A 364 -8.05 0.77 28.24
N ASN A 365 -9.27 0.96 27.72
CA ASN A 365 -9.59 1.36 26.38
C ASN A 365 -10.77 2.35 26.49
N ASP A 366 -10.48 3.62 26.75
CA ASP A 366 -11.47 4.71 26.76
C ASP A 366 -10.95 5.85 25.87
N SER A 367 -11.50 5.98 24.66
CA SER A 367 -11.18 7.08 23.75
C SER A 367 -12.28 7.26 22.70
N VAL A 368 -12.19 8.33 21.89
CA VAL A 368 -13.10 8.60 20.76
C VAL A 368 -13.27 7.41 19.81
N ILE A 369 -12.25 6.55 19.65
CA ILE A 369 -12.33 5.35 18.80
C ILE A 369 -13.24 4.29 19.43
N VAL A 370 -13.19 4.15 20.76
CA VAL A 370 -14.08 3.26 21.52
C VAL A 370 -15.51 3.78 21.47
N ASP A 371 -15.70 5.07 21.72
CA ASP A 371 -17.00 5.74 21.68
C ASP A 371 -17.67 5.64 20.30
N THR A 372 -16.87 5.67 19.22
CA THR A 372 -17.37 5.70 17.83
C THR A 372 -17.52 4.31 17.21
N PHE A 373 -16.53 3.42 17.36
CA PHE A 373 -16.38 2.21 16.54
C PHE A 373 -16.45 0.89 17.33
N HIS A 374 -16.36 0.87 18.67
CA HIS A 374 -16.32 -0.40 19.42
C HIS A 374 -17.70 -1.02 19.68
N GLY A 375 -17.86 -2.28 19.26
CA GLY A 375 -18.94 -3.17 19.66
C GLY A 375 -18.43 -4.38 20.47
N LEU A 376 -19.33 -5.33 20.75
CA LEU A 376 -19.00 -6.63 21.36
C LEU A 376 -19.51 -7.79 20.52
N PHE A 377 -18.67 -8.80 20.37
CA PHE A 377 -19.11 -10.17 20.15
C PHE A 377 -19.42 -10.85 21.48
N LYS A 378 -20.30 -11.84 21.42
CA LYS A 378 -20.42 -12.93 22.39
C LYS A 378 -19.89 -14.19 21.70
N SER A 379 -18.67 -14.60 22.00
CA SER A 379 -18.07 -15.81 21.44
C SER A 379 -18.48 -17.02 22.29
N THR A 380 -19.06 -18.03 21.65
CA THR A 380 -19.44 -19.30 22.29
C THR A 380 -18.58 -20.43 21.71
N LEU A 381 -17.78 -21.07 22.55
CA LEU A 381 -16.93 -22.22 22.22
C LEU A 381 -17.45 -23.47 22.92
N VAL A 382 -17.56 -24.58 22.20
CA VAL A 382 -18.01 -25.89 22.74
C VAL A 382 -16.98 -26.97 22.47
N CYS A 383 -16.56 -27.66 23.53
CA CYS A 383 -15.62 -28.78 23.42
C CYS A 383 -16.29 -30.02 22.78
N PRO A 384 -15.69 -30.67 21.76
CA PRO A 384 -16.25 -31.88 21.16
C PRO A 384 -16.23 -33.09 22.11
N GLU A 385 -15.27 -33.18 23.04
CA GLU A 385 -15.11 -34.36 23.93
C GLU A 385 -15.85 -34.24 25.26
N CYS A 386 -15.70 -33.12 25.97
CA CYS A 386 -16.30 -32.94 27.31
C CYS A 386 -17.55 -32.05 27.32
N HIS A 387 -17.96 -31.54 26.16
CA HIS A 387 -19.11 -30.66 25.97
C HIS A 387 -19.13 -29.41 26.87
N LYS A 388 -17.99 -29.04 27.47
CA LYS A 388 -17.85 -27.75 28.16
C LYS A 388 -18.11 -26.63 27.16
N VAL A 389 -19.11 -25.81 27.47
CA VAL A 389 -19.33 -24.51 26.86
C VAL A 389 -18.44 -23.48 27.57
N SER A 390 -17.80 -22.61 26.78
CA SER A 390 -17.08 -21.43 27.24
C SER A 390 -17.66 -20.22 26.51
N VAL A 391 -18.00 -19.17 27.25
CA VAL A 391 -18.54 -17.93 26.67
C VAL A 391 -17.62 -16.77 27.05
N THR A 392 -17.18 -16.00 26.06
CA THR A 392 -16.43 -14.75 26.23
C THR A 392 -17.18 -13.60 25.56
N PHE A 393 -16.86 -12.38 25.98
CA PHE A 393 -17.38 -11.15 25.39
C PHE A 393 -16.19 -10.34 24.90
N ASP A 394 -16.06 -10.25 23.58
CA ASP A 394 -14.81 -9.88 22.92
C ASP A 394 -15.06 -8.60 22.08
N PRO A 395 -14.29 -7.52 22.28
CA PRO A 395 -14.54 -6.25 21.60
C PRO A 395 -14.12 -6.29 20.13
N PHE A 396 -14.77 -5.48 19.29
CA PHE A 396 -14.40 -5.31 17.88
C PHE A 396 -14.56 -3.87 17.42
N CYS A 397 -13.69 -3.42 16.49
CA CYS A 397 -13.78 -2.12 15.81
C CYS A 397 -14.27 -2.22 14.34
N TYR A 398 -14.30 -3.43 13.76
CA TYR A 398 -14.90 -3.73 12.46
C TYR A 398 -15.34 -5.20 12.35
N LEU A 399 -16.22 -5.50 11.38
CA LEU A 399 -16.67 -6.86 11.06
C LEU A 399 -16.03 -7.36 9.76
N SER A 400 -15.12 -8.32 9.83
CA SER A 400 -14.55 -9.01 8.65
C SER A 400 -15.43 -10.19 8.23
N VAL A 401 -16.51 -9.92 7.48
CA VAL A 401 -17.51 -10.93 7.11
C VAL A 401 -17.05 -11.81 5.94
N PRO A 402 -17.25 -13.15 6.00
CA PRO A 402 -17.06 -14.03 4.86
C PRO A 402 -18.13 -13.78 3.80
N LEU A 403 -17.79 -14.02 2.54
CA LEU A 403 -18.74 -14.02 1.43
C LEU A 403 -19.22 -15.45 1.16
N PRO A 404 -20.51 -15.68 0.82
CA PRO A 404 -21.00 -16.98 0.41
C PRO A 404 -20.28 -17.47 -0.87
N VAL A 405 -19.36 -18.43 -0.71
CA VAL A 405 -18.61 -19.00 -1.83
C VAL A 405 -19.49 -20.04 -2.54
N SER A 406 -19.85 -19.78 -3.80
CA SER A 406 -20.43 -20.82 -4.66
C SER A 406 -19.45 -21.98 -4.76
N LYS A 407 -19.93 -23.21 -4.49
CA LYS A 407 -19.16 -24.44 -4.67
C LYS A 407 -18.96 -24.80 -6.15
N GLU A 408 -19.68 -24.13 -7.04
CA GLU A 408 -19.71 -24.34 -8.49
C GLU A 408 -19.11 -23.13 -9.22
N ARG A 409 -18.33 -23.39 -10.28
CA ARG A 409 -17.80 -22.41 -11.25
C ARG A 409 -18.43 -22.68 -12.60
N VAL A 410 -18.62 -21.62 -13.37
CA VAL A 410 -19.03 -21.70 -14.77
C VAL A 410 -17.77 -21.71 -15.63
N MET A 411 -17.68 -22.63 -16.59
CA MET A 411 -16.60 -22.69 -17.57
C MET A 411 -17.18 -22.68 -18.98
N GLU A 412 -16.50 -21.99 -19.90
CA GLU A 412 -16.81 -22.02 -21.33
C GLU A 412 -15.73 -22.84 -22.05
N VAL A 413 -16.14 -23.75 -22.93
CA VAL A 413 -15.24 -24.69 -23.63
C VAL A 413 -15.68 -24.90 -25.08
N PHE A 414 -14.73 -25.13 -25.97
CA PHE A 414 -14.97 -25.49 -27.36
C PHE A 414 -14.89 -27.00 -27.56
N PHE A 415 -16.03 -27.67 -27.70
CA PHE A 415 -16.07 -29.10 -28.04
C PHE A 415 -15.77 -29.32 -29.53
N VAL A 416 -14.82 -30.19 -29.83
CA VAL A 416 -14.38 -30.56 -31.19
C VAL A 416 -14.69 -32.03 -31.42
N SER A 417 -15.71 -32.30 -32.23
CA SER A 417 -16.22 -33.66 -32.49
C SER A 417 -15.33 -34.45 -33.47
N LEU A 418 -15.52 -35.78 -33.51
CA LEU A 418 -14.96 -36.67 -34.52
C LEU A 418 -15.47 -36.40 -35.94
N ASP A 419 -16.69 -35.85 -36.10
CA ASP A 419 -17.24 -35.51 -37.41
C ASP A 419 -16.44 -34.36 -38.07
N PRO A 420 -15.73 -34.60 -39.19
CA PRO A 420 -14.96 -33.56 -39.87
C PRO A 420 -15.82 -32.47 -40.51
N ALA A 421 -17.12 -32.71 -40.74
CA ALA A 421 -18.05 -31.70 -41.26
C ALA A 421 -18.63 -30.80 -40.15
N ALA A 422 -18.54 -31.23 -38.89
CA ALA A 422 -19.00 -30.46 -37.75
C ALA A 422 -18.11 -29.22 -37.50
N LYS A 423 -18.73 -28.19 -36.93
CA LYS A 423 -18.01 -27.01 -36.41
C LYS A 423 -17.75 -27.23 -34.92
N PRO A 424 -16.66 -26.69 -34.36
CA PRO A 424 -16.49 -26.64 -32.92
C PRO A 424 -17.72 -26.02 -32.26
N VAL A 425 -18.17 -26.57 -31.13
CA VAL A 425 -19.36 -26.09 -30.42
C VAL A 425 -18.92 -25.47 -29.10
N GLN A 426 -19.21 -24.19 -28.90
CA GLN A 426 -18.97 -23.50 -27.63
C GLN A 426 -20.07 -23.89 -26.64
N HIS A 427 -19.70 -24.63 -25.60
CA HIS A 427 -20.56 -24.99 -24.47
C HIS A 427 -20.22 -24.14 -23.25
N ARG A 428 -21.24 -23.76 -22.49
CA ARG A 428 -21.12 -23.26 -21.12
C ARG A 428 -21.55 -24.37 -20.15
N LEU A 429 -20.69 -24.71 -19.19
CA LEU A 429 -20.84 -25.81 -18.25
C LEU A 429 -20.76 -25.30 -16.80
N VAL A 430 -21.35 -26.04 -15.87
CA VAL A 430 -21.28 -25.78 -14.42
C VAL A 430 -20.56 -26.95 -13.76
N VAL A 431 -19.48 -26.68 -13.04
CA VAL A 431 -18.54 -27.69 -12.51
C VAL A 431 -18.09 -27.34 -11.08
N PRO A 432 -17.68 -28.32 -10.25
CA PRO A 432 -17.23 -28.04 -8.88
C PRO A 432 -15.91 -27.23 -8.87
N LYS A 433 -15.79 -26.21 -8.03
CA LYS A 433 -14.56 -25.38 -7.94
C LYS A 433 -13.32 -26.14 -7.48
N ALA A 434 -13.50 -27.11 -6.59
CA ALA A 434 -12.47 -28.03 -6.14
C ALA A 434 -12.43 -29.33 -6.98
N GLY A 435 -13.14 -29.36 -8.11
CA GLY A 435 -13.24 -30.50 -9.00
C GLY A 435 -11.99 -30.73 -9.85
N LYS A 436 -12.02 -31.82 -10.60
CA LYS A 436 -10.97 -32.27 -11.52
C LYS A 436 -11.40 -32.13 -12.98
N VAL A 437 -10.46 -32.25 -13.91
CA VAL A 437 -10.72 -32.26 -15.36
C VAL A 437 -11.71 -33.37 -15.75
N SER A 438 -11.71 -34.50 -15.04
CA SER A 438 -12.75 -35.54 -15.14
C SER A 438 -14.17 -35.05 -14.84
N ASP A 439 -14.37 -34.10 -13.91
CA ASP A 439 -15.69 -33.51 -13.63
C ASP A 439 -16.15 -32.60 -14.80
N LEU A 440 -15.22 -31.92 -15.47
CA LEU A 440 -15.50 -31.14 -16.68
C LEU A 440 -15.86 -32.04 -17.86
N CYS A 441 -15.14 -33.14 -18.07
CA CYS A 441 -15.50 -34.14 -19.07
C CYS A 441 -16.86 -34.79 -18.76
N ALA A 442 -17.17 -35.08 -17.49
CA ALA A 442 -18.48 -35.60 -17.09
C ALA A 442 -19.62 -34.59 -17.33
N ALA A 443 -19.39 -33.30 -17.03
CA ALA A 443 -20.36 -32.24 -17.30
C ALA A 443 -20.59 -32.02 -18.80
N LEU A 444 -19.55 -32.09 -19.63
CA LEU A 444 -19.67 -32.00 -21.09
C LEU A 444 -20.34 -33.25 -21.68
N SER A 445 -20.02 -34.44 -21.17
CA SER A 445 -20.60 -35.72 -21.59
C SER A 445 -22.13 -35.73 -21.48
N LEU A 446 -22.68 -35.17 -20.39
CA LEU A 446 -24.12 -34.98 -20.22
C LEU A 446 -24.74 -33.93 -21.17
N ALA A 447 -23.93 -33.10 -21.83
CA ALA A 447 -24.36 -32.06 -22.77
C ALA A 447 -24.14 -32.41 -24.25
N THR A 448 -23.33 -33.44 -24.56
CA THR A 448 -23.02 -33.87 -25.94
C THR A 448 -23.41 -35.32 -26.25
N ASP A 449 -23.81 -36.12 -25.24
CA ASP A 449 -24.04 -37.58 -25.33
C ASP A 449 -22.78 -38.41 -25.68
N ILE A 450 -21.61 -37.77 -25.64
CA ILE A 450 -20.30 -38.41 -25.87
C ILE A 450 -19.73 -38.89 -24.53
N PRO A 451 -19.26 -40.15 -24.41
CA PRO A 451 -18.59 -40.66 -23.21
C PRO A 451 -17.41 -39.81 -22.72
N ALA A 452 -17.39 -39.47 -21.43
CA ALA A 452 -16.34 -38.64 -20.81
C ALA A 452 -14.91 -39.22 -20.92
N ASN A 453 -14.75 -40.52 -21.16
CA ASN A 453 -13.44 -41.14 -21.39
C ASN A 453 -12.91 -40.97 -22.83
N GLN A 454 -13.77 -40.57 -23.79
CA GLN A 454 -13.38 -40.21 -25.15
C GLN A 454 -13.03 -38.72 -25.30
N MET A 455 -12.93 -37.98 -24.19
CA MET A 455 -12.66 -36.54 -24.17
C MET A 455 -11.25 -36.22 -23.68
N VAL A 456 -10.49 -35.43 -24.44
CA VAL A 456 -9.21 -34.85 -24.00
C VAL A 456 -9.31 -33.33 -23.97
N VAL A 457 -8.97 -32.74 -22.83
CA VAL A 457 -9.04 -31.28 -22.58
C VAL A 457 -7.67 -30.65 -22.81
N ALA A 458 -7.62 -29.56 -23.56
CA ALA A 458 -6.41 -28.80 -23.81
C ALA A 458 -6.65 -27.28 -23.79
N ASP A 459 -5.65 -26.54 -23.32
CA ASP A 459 -5.53 -25.09 -23.47
C ASP A 459 -4.78 -24.79 -24.77
N VAL A 460 -5.41 -23.98 -25.64
CA VAL A 460 -4.91 -23.61 -26.96
C VAL A 460 -4.61 -22.12 -26.98
N PHE A 461 -3.33 -21.76 -27.05
CA PHE A 461 -2.89 -20.36 -27.08
C PHE A 461 -1.91 -20.11 -28.24
N ASN A 462 -2.19 -19.10 -29.06
CA ASN A 462 -1.40 -18.72 -30.23
C ASN A 462 -1.14 -19.91 -31.18
N HIS A 463 -2.24 -20.52 -31.66
CA HIS A 463 -2.27 -21.60 -32.66
C HIS A 463 -1.55 -22.92 -32.27
N ARG A 464 -1.24 -23.12 -30.99
CA ARG A 464 -0.63 -24.35 -30.46
C ARG A 464 -1.29 -24.80 -29.15
N PHE A 465 -1.05 -26.04 -28.76
CA PHE A 465 -1.38 -26.51 -27.42
C PHE A 465 -0.41 -25.87 -26.42
N TYR A 466 -0.92 -25.04 -25.51
CA TYR A 466 -0.13 -24.58 -24.36
C TYR A 466 -0.02 -25.68 -23.31
N LYS A 467 -1.12 -26.42 -23.10
CA LYS A 467 -1.16 -27.59 -22.24
C LYS A 467 -2.25 -28.56 -22.65
N ILE A 468 -1.97 -29.87 -22.58
CA ILE A 468 -2.98 -30.94 -22.61
C ILE A 468 -3.10 -31.46 -21.17
N TYR A 469 -4.32 -31.51 -20.62
CA TYR A 469 -4.56 -31.82 -19.21
C TYR A 469 -4.85 -33.31 -18.99
N GLN A 470 -4.37 -33.85 -17.87
CA GLN A 470 -4.77 -35.19 -17.41
C GLN A 470 -6.09 -35.14 -16.63
N ALA A 471 -6.86 -36.23 -16.68
CA ALA A 471 -8.20 -36.30 -16.10
C ALA A 471 -8.24 -36.14 -14.55
N ASP A 472 -7.12 -36.36 -13.87
CA ASP A 472 -6.98 -36.21 -12.43
C ASP A 472 -6.48 -34.82 -11.99
N GLU A 473 -6.10 -33.93 -12.92
CA GLU A 473 -5.71 -32.57 -12.60
C GLU A 473 -6.89 -31.72 -12.08
N TYR A 474 -6.60 -30.72 -11.25
CA TYR A 474 -7.61 -29.83 -10.67
C TYR A 474 -8.04 -28.71 -11.63
N LEU A 475 -9.33 -28.38 -11.64
CA LEU A 475 -9.89 -27.28 -12.44
C LEU A 475 -9.36 -25.89 -12.03
N SER A 476 -8.73 -25.77 -10.85
CA SER A 476 -8.00 -24.58 -10.43
C SER A 476 -6.72 -24.30 -11.23
N CYS A 477 -6.27 -25.24 -12.07
CA CYS A 477 -5.17 -25.04 -13.00
C CYS A 477 -5.58 -24.36 -14.32
N ILE A 478 -6.88 -24.17 -14.55
CA ILE A 478 -7.46 -23.52 -15.73
C ILE A 478 -8.00 -22.14 -15.32
N LEU A 479 -7.57 -21.07 -15.98
CA LEU A 479 -7.98 -19.68 -15.70
C LEU A 479 -9.20 -19.28 -16.56
N ASP A 480 -9.95 -18.25 -16.13
CA ASP A 480 -11.16 -17.78 -16.83
C ASP A 480 -10.90 -17.04 -18.17
N ARG A 481 -9.67 -17.08 -18.67
CA ARG A 481 -9.18 -16.41 -19.89
C ARG A 481 -8.53 -17.37 -20.90
N ASP A 482 -8.38 -18.64 -20.52
CA ASP A 482 -7.63 -19.62 -21.30
C ASP A 482 -8.62 -20.28 -22.28
N ASP A 483 -8.25 -20.37 -23.56
CA ASP A 483 -9.15 -20.90 -24.60
C ASP A 483 -9.13 -22.43 -24.57
N ILE A 484 -10.06 -23.01 -23.80
CA ILE A 484 -10.14 -24.45 -23.56
C ILE A 484 -10.91 -25.17 -24.67
N PHE A 485 -10.21 -26.09 -25.35
CA PHE A 485 -10.78 -27.01 -26.32
C PHE A 485 -10.89 -28.42 -25.71
N VAL A 486 -11.97 -29.13 -26.05
CA VAL A 486 -12.19 -30.52 -25.64
C VAL A 486 -12.42 -31.37 -26.88
N TYR A 487 -11.49 -32.28 -27.16
CA TYR A 487 -11.46 -33.08 -28.38
C TYR A 487 -12.06 -34.47 -28.15
N GLU A 488 -12.91 -34.89 -29.07
CA GLU A 488 -13.46 -36.24 -29.14
C GLU A 488 -12.46 -37.19 -29.83
N LEU A 489 -12.19 -38.35 -29.20
CA LEU A 489 -11.29 -39.39 -29.70
C LEU A 489 -12.02 -40.73 -29.91
N SER A 490 -11.56 -41.50 -30.89
CA SER A 490 -12.22 -42.74 -31.34
C SER A 490 -12.41 -43.79 -30.24
N ARG A 491 -11.53 -43.79 -29.23
CA ARG A 491 -11.57 -44.69 -28.07
C ARG A 491 -11.03 -44.01 -26.82
N GLY A 492 -11.49 -44.47 -25.66
CA GLY A 492 -11.14 -43.87 -24.37
C GLY A 492 -9.90 -44.47 -23.73
N SER A 493 -9.19 -43.67 -22.94
CA SER A 493 -7.84 -43.93 -22.44
C SER A 493 -7.77 -44.89 -21.24
N VAL A 494 -7.99 -46.20 -21.44
CA VAL A 494 -7.68 -47.24 -20.44
C VAL A 494 -7.08 -48.51 -21.08
N GLU A 495 -5.74 -48.57 -21.06
CA GLU A 495 -4.83 -49.73 -20.85
C GLU A 495 -4.99 -51.10 -21.55
N GLU A 496 -6.06 -51.41 -22.31
CA GLU A 496 -6.17 -52.67 -23.06
C GLU A 496 -6.10 -52.45 -24.60
N ASP A 497 -5.15 -53.14 -25.26
CA ASP A 497 -4.66 -52.98 -26.65
C ASP A 497 -4.02 -51.62 -27.01
N GLY A 498 -2.69 -51.52 -26.87
CA GLY A 498 -1.85 -50.35 -27.20
C GLY A 498 -1.63 -50.04 -28.69
N ASP A 499 -2.59 -50.40 -29.55
CA ASP A 499 -2.51 -50.26 -31.02
C ASP A 499 -3.11 -48.94 -31.55
N GLU A 500 -3.49 -47.99 -30.70
CA GLU A 500 -3.84 -46.62 -31.09
C GLU A 500 -2.80 -45.59 -30.62
N VAL A 501 -2.67 -44.50 -31.36
CA VAL A 501 -1.78 -43.36 -31.11
C VAL A 501 -2.60 -42.07 -31.24
N VAL A 502 -2.49 -41.17 -30.26
CA VAL A 502 -3.04 -39.81 -30.35
C VAL A 502 -1.98 -38.89 -30.90
N LEU A 503 -2.26 -38.24 -32.03
CA LEU A 503 -1.40 -37.27 -32.69
C LEU A 503 -1.88 -35.86 -32.38
N ALA A 504 -0.94 -34.98 -32.03
CA ALA A 504 -1.15 -33.54 -31.92
C ALA A 504 -0.75 -32.87 -33.23
N LEU A 505 -1.74 -32.44 -34.02
CA LEU A 505 -1.58 -31.85 -35.34
C LEU A 505 -1.58 -30.31 -35.27
N TYR A 506 -0.47 -29.73 -35.72
CA TYR A 506 -0.30 -28.29 -35.96
C TYR A 506 -0.45 -27.94 -37.44
N LEU A 507 -0.92 -26.73 -37.74
CA LEU A 507 -0.99 -26.19 -39.10
C LEU A 507 0.06 -25.09 -39.24
N ARG A 508 0.93 -25.20 -40.24
CA ARG A 508 2.00 -24.23 -40.52
C ARG A 508 1.94 -23.73 -41.94
N GLU A 509 2.31 -22.47 -42.14
CA GLU A 509 2.51 -21.83 -43.45
C GLU A 509 4.01 -21.52 -43.63
N ARG A 510 4.53 -21.72 -44.84
CA ARG A 510 5.95 -21.47 -45.18
C ARG A 510 6.19 -20.02 -45.58
N SER A 511 7.33 -19.47 -45.21
CA SER A 511 7.81 -18.16 -45.65
C SER A 511 8.08 -18.15 -47.15
N HIS A 512 7.62 -17.10 -47.85
CA HIS A 512 8.02 -16.81 -49.25
C HIS A 512 9.52 -16.48 -49.40
N TYR A 513 10.20 -16.08 -48.32
CA TYR A 513 11.63 -15.77 -48.33
C TYR A 513 12.46 -16.86 -47.65
N ARG A 514 13.57 -17.26 -48.29
CA ARG A 514 14.66 -18.00 -47.63
C ARG A 514 15.36 -17.11 -46.60
N ASP A 515 15.73 -17.70 -45.47
CA ASP A 515 16.28 -16.96 -44.34
C ASP A 515 17.82 -16.81 -44.46
N TYR A 516 18.25 -15.87 -45.31
CA TYR A 516 19.66 -15.63 -45.66
C TYR A 516 20.58 -15.31 -44.45
N GLY A 517 20.03 -15.09 -43.24
CA GLY A 517 20.77 -14.85 -42.01
C GLY A 517 21.22 -16.10 -41.24
N SER A 518 20.76 -17.30 -41.61
CA SER A 518 21.18 -18.55 -40.94
C SER A 518 21.46 -19.66 -41.96
N GLY A 519 22.64 -20.28 -41.88
CA GLY A 519 23.05 -21.38 -42.78
C GLY A 519 22.19 -22.62 -42.61
N SER A 520 21.05 -22.67 -43.32
CA SER A 520 20.13 -23.80 -43.42
C SER A 520 19.32 -23.69 -44.72
N SER A 521 19.08 -24.83 -45.37
CA SER A 521 18.24 -24.96 -46.57
C SER A 521 16.73 -24.75 -46.32
N SER A 522 16.31 -24.51 -45.07
CA SER A 522 14.91 -24.53 -44.65
C SER A 522 14.19 -23.17 -44.71
N TYR A 523 12.96 -23.17 -45.19
CA TYR A 523 12.05 -22.04 -45.12
C TYR A 523 11.54 -21.84 -43.68
N GLY A 524 11.48 -20.58 -43.22
CA GLY A 524 10.80 -20.24 -41.97
C GLY A 524 9.32 -20.66 -42.02
N THR A 525 8.74 -21.02 -40.87
CA THR A 525 7.33 -21.44 -40.77
C THR A 525 6.58 -20.69 -39.67
N SER A 526 5.30 -20.42 -39.92
CA SER A 526 4.39 -19.73 -38.99
C SER A 526 3.19 -20.62 -38.67
N LEU A 527 2.77 -20.69 -37.40
CA LEU A 527 1.59 -21.45 -36.96
C LEU A 527 0.30 -20.66 -37.22
N PHE A 528 -0.76 -21.33 -37.65
CA PHE A 528 -2.09 -20.70 -37.85
C PHE A 528 -3.25 -21.64 -37.51
N GLY A 529 -4.46 -21.09 -37.41
CA GLY A 529 -5.70 -21.86 -37.20
C GLY A 529 -5.82 -22.53 -35.83
N HIS A 530 -6.63 -23.59 -35.75
CA HIS A 530 -6.82 -24.37 -34.52
C HIS A 530 -6.09 -25.72 -34.63
N PRO A 531 -5.25 -26.09 -33.67
CA PRO A 531 -4.60 -27.40 -33.65
C PRO A 531 -5.62 -28.51 -33.36
N LEU A 532 -5.32 -29.74 -33.78
CA LEU A 532 -6.24 -30.88 -33.68
C LEU A 532 -5.59 -32.06 -32.93
N LEU A 533 -6.33 -32.70 -32.03
CA LEU A 533 -5.99 -34.03 -31.51
C LEU A 533 -6.69 -35.10 -32.34
N ILE A 534 -5.95 -36.10 -32.80
CA ILE A 534 -6.44 -37.14 -33.73
C ILE A 534 -5.95 -38.51 -33.27
N SER A 535 -6.86 -39.40 -32.89
CA SER A 535 -6.59 -40.82 -32.64
C SER A 535 -6.52 -41.61 -33.95
N THR A 536 -5.44 -42.39 -34.13
CA THR A 536 -5.24 -43.28 -35.29
C THR A 536 -4.60 -44.61 -34.87
N PRO A 537 -4.92 -45.75 -35.51
CA PRO A 537 -4.22 -47.00 -35.26
C PRO A 537 -2.73 -46.90 -35.63
N ARG A 538 -1.85 -47.49 -34.81
CA ARG A 538 -0.39 -47.49 -34.97
C ARG A 538 0.03 -48.14 -36.29
N GLY A 539 -0.66 -49.22 -36.68
CA GLY A 539 -0.51 -49.88 -37.98
C GLY A 539 -0.95 -49.04 -39.20
N GLN A 540 -1.55 -47.86 -38.99
CA GLN A 540 -2.01 -46.95 -40.06
C GLN A 540 -1.22 -45.64 -40.13
N CYS A 541 -0.15 -45.46 -39.34
CA CYS A 541 0.70 -44.26 -39.35
C CYS A 541 1.65 -44.17 -40.58
N SER A 542 1.20 -44.55 -41.78
CA SER A 542 1.97 -44.31 -43.02
C SER A 542 1.77 -42.87 -43.51
N GLN A 543 2.77 -42.28 -44.18
CA GLN A 543 2.69 -40.88 -44.64
C GLN A 543 1.45 -40.62 -45.53
N GLU A 544 1.12 -41.54 -46.44
CA GLU A 544 -0.06 -41.43 -47.29
C GLU A 544 -1.36 -41.60 -46.49
N SER A 545 -1.40 -42.57 -45.56
CA SER A 545 -2.56 -42.77 -44.67
C SER A 545 -2.84 -41.54 -43.80
N LEU A 546 -1.80 -40.95 -43.20
CA LEU A 546 -1.90 -39.72 -42.43
C LEU A 546 -2.30 -38.53 -43.29
N TYR A 547 -1.80 -38.43 -44.53
CA TYR A 547 -2.20 -37.39 -45.49
C TYR A 547 -3.68 -37.46 -45.84
N GLN A 548 -4.22 -38.65 -46.13
CA GLN A 548 -5.66 -38.84 -46.37
C GLN A 548 -6.49 -38.59 -45.09
N LEU A 549 -6.02 -39.01 -43.91
CA LEU A 549 -6.67 -38.77 -42.63
C LEU A 549 -6.74 -37.27 -42.29
N PHE A 550 -5.65 -36.53 -42.49
CA PHE A 550 -5.61 -35.08 -42.27
C PHE A 550 -6.48 -34.34 -43.28
N LEU A 551 -6.44 -34.70 -44.58
CA LEU A 551 -7.37 -34.16 -45.57
C LEU A 551 -8.84 -34.42 -45.18
N GLN A 552 -9.17 -35.62 -44.72
CA GLN A 552 -10.52 -35.94 -44.24
C GLN A 552 -10.91 -35.06 -43.05
N ARG A 553 -10.02 -34.86 -42.06
CA ARG A 553 -10.28 -34.02 -40.88
C ARG A 553 -10.40 -32.52 -41.18
N LEU A 554 -9.77 -32.05 -42.26
CA LEU A 554 -9.79 -30.65 -42.68
C LEU A 554 -10.87 -30.36 -43.75
N ALA A 555 -11.60 -31.38 -44.22
CA ALA A 555 -12.48 -31.31 -45.40
C ALA A 555 -13.59 -30.24 -45.33
N ARG A 556 -13.96 -29.77 -44.13
CA ARG A 556 -14.89 -28.65 -43.92
C ARG A 556 -14.36 -27.30 -44.42
N TYR A 557 -13.04 -27.13 -44.45
CA TYR A 557 -12.37 -25.87 -44.80
C TYR A 557 -11.16 -26.04 -45.74
N VAL A 558 -10.92 -27.24 -46.26
CA VAL A 558 -9.95 -27.53 -47.32
C VAL A 558 -10.67 -28.08 -48.55
N ARG A 559 -10.56 -27.38 -49.70
CA ARG A 559 -11.12 -27.86 -50.98
C ARG A 559 -10.21 -28.96 -51.56
N PRO A 560 -10.76 -30.11 -51.99
CA PRO A 560 -10.01 -31.10 -52.77
C PRO A 560 -9.44 -30.52 -54.08
N LEU A 561 -8.37 -31.13 -54.58
CA LEU A 561 -7.86 -30.91 -55.94
C LEU A 561 -8.85 -31.46 -56.96
N ASP A 562 -9.31 -30.62 -57.89
CA ASP A 562 -10.14 -31.06 -59.01
C ASP A 562 -9.28 -31.84 -60.02
N PRO A 563 -9.68 -33.05 -60.47
CA PRO A 563 -8.93 -33.82 -61.47
C PRO A 563 -8.74 -33.15 -62.84
N SER A 564 -9.43 -32.04 -63.10
CA SER A 564 -9.31 -31.24 -64.33
C SER A 564 -8.44 -29.98 -64.19
N GLU A 565 -8.01 -29.61 -62.97
CA GLU A 565 -7.07 -28.51 -62.75
C GLU A 565 -5.63 -29.04 -62.88
N GLU A 566 -5.07 -29.04 -64.10
CA GLU A 566 -3.62 -29.18 -64.28
C GLU A 566 -2.92 -27.96 -63.66
N VAL A 567 -2.29 -28.16 -62.50
CA VAL A 567 -1.35 -27.18 -61.94
C VAL A 567 -0.05 -27.34 -62.69
N GLU A 568 0.30 -26.35 -63.52
CA GLU A 568 1.57 -26.32 -64.24
C GLU A 568 2.74 -26.30 -63.24
N GLU A 569 3.83 -26.96 -63.63
CA GLU A 569 5.10 -26.90 -62.92
C GLU A 569 5.86 -25.71 -63.50
N GLU A 570 5.78 -24.55 -62.85
CA GLU A 570 6.75 -23.47 -63.06
C GLU A 570 8.13 -24.02 -62.64
N GLU A 571 9.02 -24.18 -63.62
CA GLU A 571 10.41 -24.57 -63.38
C GLU A 571 11.10 -23.41 -62.63
N GLU A 572 11.84 -23.70 -61.55
CA GLU A 572 12.66 -22.67 -60.89
C GLU A 572 13.66 -22.13 -61.92
N ALA A 573 13.54 -20.84 -62.27
CA ALA A 573 14.45 -20.21 -63.22
C ALA A 573 15.78 -19.89 -62.53
N ASP A 574 16.86 -20.53 -62.99
CA ASP A 574 18.22 -20.14 -62.63
C ASP A 574 18.52 -18.76 -63.26
N ASP A 575 18.41 -17.69 -62.47
CA ASP A 575 18.76 -16.31 -62.87
C ASP A 575 20.29 -16.13 -63.00
N GLU A 576 20.89 -16.72 -64.04
CA GLU A 576 22.21 -16.33 -64.55
C GLU A 576 22.12 -15.45 -65.81
N GLU A 577 23.09 -14.54 -65.96
CA GLU A 577 23.27 -13.55 -67.05
C GLU A 577 22.38 -12.29 -67.09
N GLU A 578 22.90 -11.16 -66.59
CA GLU A 578 23.12 -9.99 -67.48
C GLU A 578 24.27 -9.07 -66.99
N GLU A 579 25.53 -9.55 -67.06
CA GLU A 579 26.74 -8.73 -66.87
C GLU A 579 27.39 -8.41 -68.24
N LEU A 580 26.79 -7.49 -69.01
CA LEU A 580 27.53 -6.56 -69.88
C LEU A 580 26.64 -5.45 -70.49
N TYR A 581 26.95 -4.18 -70.22
CA TYR A 581 27.45 -3.23 -71.23
C TYR A 581 27.61 -1.80 -70.66
N LYS A 582 28.84 -1.43 -70.33
CA LYS A 582 29.24 -0.02 -70.15
C LYS A 582 29.39 0.63 -71.53
N THR A 583 28.72 1.76 -71.79
CA THR A 583 29.35 3.01 -72.32
C THR A 583 28.39 4.21 -72.47
N GLN A 584 28.62 5.25 -71.65
CA GLN A 584 28.79 6.67 -72.02
C GLN A 584 27.85 7.43 -73.00
N THR A 585 27.35 8.56 -72.47
CA THR A 585 27.31 9.95 -73.04
C THR A 585 26.17 10.50 -73.92
N ASN A 586 25.51 11.51 -73.35
CA ASN A 586 25.23 12.89 -73.84
C ASN A 586 24.30 13.18 -75.05
N GLY A 587 23.42 14.19 -74.87
CA GLY A 587 22.63 14.90 -75.90
C GLY A 587 21.15 15.04 -75.50
N VAL A 588 20.62 16.14 -74.93
CA VAL A 588 20.53 17.58 -75.34
C VAL A 588 19.35 17.88 -76.29
N SER A 589 18.27 18.39 -75.68
CA SER A 589 17.35 19.48 -76.14
C SER A 589 16.38 19.22 -77.34
N ASP A 590 15.24 19.92 -77.54
CA ASP A 590 14.60 21.11 -76.90
C ASP A 590 13.04 21.05 -76.98
N ASP A 591 12.37 22.03 -76.32
CA ASP A 591 11.01 22.64 -76.47
C ASP A 591 10.17 22.38 -77.75
N GLU A 592 8.83 22.53 -77.83
CA GLU A 592 7.75 23.16 -77.01
C GLU A 592 6.57 22.14 -76.77
N GLY A 593 5.40 22.35 -76.14
CA GLY A 593 4.71 23.47 -75.46
C GLY A 593 3.21 23.14 -75.12
N GLU A 594 2.45 24.10 -74.55
CA GLU A 594 0.97 24.18 -74.35
C GLU A 594 0.20 23.11 -73.50
N ASP A 595 0.15 23.34 -72.16
CA ASP A 595 -1.02 23.49 -71.22
C ASP A 595 -2.33 22.64 -71.33
N GLU A 596 -3.15 22.38 -70.28
CA GLU A 596 -3.39 22.99 -68.94
C GLU A 596 -3.62 21.97 -67.77
N ASP A 597 -3.31 22.37 -66.52
CA ASP A 597 -3.83 21.98 -65.16
C ASP A 597 -3.88 20.48 -64.68
N GLU A 598 -3.59 20.10 -63.40
CA GLU A 598 -3.55 20.79 -62.08
C GLU A 598 -2.37 20.32 -61.13
N LYS A 599 -2.17 21.03 -59.99
CA LYS A 599 -1.24 20.84 -58.83
C LYS A 599 0.19 21.42 -58.97
N PRO A 600 1.01 21.62 -57.89
CA PRO A 600 0.78 21.85 -56.44
C PRO A 600 1.52 23.14 -55.91
N GLY A 601 1.84 23.26 -54.60
CA GLY A 601 2.69 24.34 -54.00
C GLY A 601 4.22 24.12 -54.17
N PRO A 602 5.17 24.73 -53.39
CA PRO A 602 5.08 25.53 -52.15
C PRO A 602 6.08 26.75 -52.14
N SER A 603 6.67 27.15 -50.99
CA SER A 603 8.01 27.80 -50.79
C SER A 603 8.34 27.84 -49.28
N LYS A 604 9.53 28.17 -48.68
CA LYS A 604 10.85 28.80 -49.00
C LYS A 604 11.97 28.02 -48.24
N ARG A 605 13.26 27.89 -48.66
CA ARG A 605 14.41 28.83 -48.92
C ARG A 605 15.06 29.42 -47.64
N GLU A 606 16.38 29.63 -47.47
CA GLU A 606 17.67 29.40 -48.21
C GLU A 606 18.86 29.71 -47.23
N GLY A 607 20.16 29.42 -47.44
CA GLY A 607 20.92 28.69 -48.48
C GLY A 607 22.43 29.08 -48.56
N GLY A 608 23.37 28.10 -48.59
CA GLY A 608 24.82 28.25 -48.93
C GLY A 608 25.82 28.43 -47.76
N GLU A 609 27.15 28.29 -47.87
CA GLU A 609 28.11 27.66 -48.82
C GLU A 609 29.55 27.98 -48.31
N GLY A 610 30.59 27.19 -48.61
CA GLY A 610 32.00 27.53 -48.24
C GLY A 610 33.04 26.40 -48.41
N GLN A 611 34.26 26.72 -48.84
CA GLN A 611 35.35 25.77 -49.16
C GLN A 611 36.63 26.03 -48.35
N GLY A 612 37.48 25.01 -48.10
CA GLY A 612 38.87 25.23 -47.65
C GLY A 612 39.57 24.05 -46.94
N GLN A 613 40.58 23.45 -47.59
CA GLN A 613 41.40 22.32 -47.11
C GLN A 613 42.23 22.60 -45.83
N GLY A 614 42.52 21.58 -45.00
CA GLY A 614 43.58 21.72 -43.96
C GLY A 614 43.74 20.61 -42.89
N GLN A 615 44.26 19.43 -43.27
CA GLN A 615 45.07 18.46 -42.46
C GLN A 615 44.84 18.28 -40.93
N GLY A 616 44.71 17.04 -40.46
CA GLY A 616 45.01 16.70 -39.04
C GLY A 616 44.35 15.42 -38.50
N GLN A 617 45.16 14.38 -38.31
CA GLN A 617 44.82 13.03 -37.80
C GLN A 617 43.81 12.94 -36.64
N GLY A 618 43.05 11.85 -36.61
CA GLY A 618 42.30 11.39 -35.44
C GLY A 618 42.58 9.92 -35.12
N GLU A 619 42.93 9.67 -33.85
CA GLU A 619 43.02 8.37 -33.16
C GLU A 619 42.51 8.63 -31.71
N GLY A 620 41.99 7.69 -30.92
CA GLY A 620 41.91 6.24 -31.12
C GLY A 620 42.39 5.49 -29.87
N SER A 621 41.58 5.43 -28.81
CA SER A 621 41.76 4.61 -27.58
C SER A 621 40.47 4.74 -26.74
N ALA A 622 39.72 3.72 -26.30
CA ALA A 622 39.97 2.38 -25.76
C ALA A 622 39.94 2.32 -24.21
N SER A 623 39.76 1.11 -23.67
CA SER A 623 39.74 0.75 -22.24
C SER A 623 41.14 0.97 -21.59
N GLU A 624 41.39 0.83 -20.28
CA GLU A 624 40.95 -0.22 -19.34
C GLU A 624 41.46 0.08 -17.90
N VAL A 625 41.35 -0.92 -17.01
CA VAL A 625 42.16 -1.18 -15.78
C VAL A 625 41.65 -0.67 -14.43
N ASN A 626 41.46 -1.63 -13.51
CA ASN A 626 41.35 -1.44 -12.05
C ASN A 626 42.72 -1.19 -11.40
N GLN A 627 42.79 -0.37 -10.33
CA GLN A 627 43.72 -0.66 -9.23
C GLN A 627 43.33 -0.01 -7.90
N SER A 628 43.85 -0.60 -6.81
CA SER A 628 43.61 -0.24 -5.41
C SER A 628 44.58 0.83 -4.88
N ASN A 629 44.25 1.48 -3.76
CA ASN A 629 45.01 1.36 -2.50
C ASN A 629 44.42 2.18 -1.34
N ASP A 630 44.15 1.47 -0.23
CA ASP A 630 44.60 1.68 1.16
C ASP A 630 44.82 3.08 1.81
N SER A 631 44.63 3.10 3.14
CA SER A 631 45.05 4.11 4.13
C SER A 631 44.32 5.48 4.10
N THR A 632 44.12 6.20 5.23
CA THR A 632 44.57 6.01 6.63
C THR A 632 43.54 6.56 7.64
N GLU A 633 43.51 6.02 8.88
CA GLU A 633 42.87 6.66 10.04
C GLU A 633 43.80 7.66 10.76
N PRO A 634 43.27 8.65 11.49
CA PRO A 634 43.98 9.36 12.57
C PRO A 634 43.61 8.82 13.96
N ALA A 635 44.60 8.62 14.83
CA ALA A 635 44.44 8.13 16.21
C ALA A 635 45.25 8.99 17.23
N GLU A 636 45.20 8.59 18.51
CA GLU A 636 45.80 9.26 19.70
C GLU A 636 45.10 10.56 20.15
N ALA A 637 44.97 10.91 21.44
CA ALA A 637 45.23 10.24 22.73
C ALA A 637 44.20 10.77 23.78
N GLY A 638 44.01 10.21 24.99
CA GLY A 638 44.68 9.10 25.65
C GLY A 638 45.30 9.49 27.00
N ALA A 639 44.48 9.69 28.05
CA ALA A 639 44.96 9.90 29.43
C ALA A 639 43.98 9.36 30.48
N THR A 640 44.50 8.74 31.54
CA THR A 640 43.75 8.05 32.60
C THR A 640 43.65 8.86 33.89
N ASN A 641 42.63 8.62 34.73
CA ASN A 641 42.87 8.26 36.14
C ASN A 641 41.67 7.63 36.87
N ASN A 642 41.91 7.25 38.13
CA ASN A 642 41.17 6.25 38.91
C ASN A 642 40.42 6.84 40.14
N VAL A 643 39.77 5.95 40.92
CA VAL A 643 39.15 6.15 42.27
C VAL A 643 37.71 6.71 42.26
N GLY A 644 36.72 6.12 42.98
CA GLY A 644 36.82 4.93 43.84
C GLY A 644 35.49 4.39 44.43
N LYS A 645 35.62 3.27 45.16
CA LYS A 645 34.58 2.36 45.69
C LYS A 645 33.45 2.98 46.54
N ALA A 646 32.24 2.41 46.39
CA ALA A 646 31.43 1.89 47.49
C ALA A 646 30.52 0.74 46.99
N GLY A 647 30.02 -0.15 47.87
CA GLY A 647 29.06 -1.19 47.47
C GLY A 647 28.81 -2.30 48.50
N CYS A 648 27.69 -3.01 48.32
CA CYS A 648 27.25 -4.26 48.96
C CYS A 648 26.04 -4.81 48.16
N SER A 649 25.63 -6.07 48.16
CA SER A 649 26.28 -7.38 48.40
C SER A 649 25.24 -8.45 48.04
N ARG A 650 25.60 -9.48 47.26
CA ARG A 650 24.79 -10.72 47.09
C ARG A 650 25.73 -11.90 46.91
N GLU A 651 25.38 -13.03 47.51
CA GLU A 651 26.26 -14.18 47.72
C GLU A 651 26.12 -15.25 46.63
N ASP A 652 27.26 -15.88 46.28
CA ASP A 652 27.52 -17.32 46.08
C ASP A 652 26.46 -18.29 45.47
N ALA A 653 26.79 -19.29 44.62
CA ALA A 653 28.10 -19.81 44.16
C ALA A 653 28.01 -20.48 42.74
N PRO A 654 29.15 -20.83 42.07
CA PRO A 654 29.17 -21.23 40.63
C PRO A 654 29.73 -22.68 40.37
N PRO A 655 30.25 -23.11 39.18
CA PRO A 655 29.69 -24.27 38.43
C PRO A 655 30.43 -25.64 38.57
N PRO A 656 31.51 -26.09 37.84
CA PRO A 656 32.22 -25.63 36.62
C PRO A 656 32.47 -26.71 35.49
N ARG A 657 32.79 -26.28 34.24
CA ARG A 657 33.66 -26.95 33.19
C ARG A 657 33.18 -28.21 32.43
N ARG A 658 33.83 -28.69 31.34
CA ARG A 658 34.49 -28.08 30.12
C ARG A 658 34.87 -29.24 29.12
N ALA A 659 35.01 -28.95 27.83
CA ALA A 659 35.25 -29.90 26.72
C ALA A 659 36.61 -30.66 26.70
N THR A 660 36.70 -31.80 25.96
CA THR A 660 37.64 -32.04 24.80
C THR A 660 37.54 -33.43 24.12
N ALA A 661 37.58 -33.45 22.77
CA ALA A 661 38.29 -34.34 21.81
C ALA A 661 38.29 -35.92 21.83
N ARG A 662 37.89 -36.48 20.67
CA ARG A 662 38.46 -37.59 19.82
C ARG A 662 39.01 -38.93 20.42
N ARG A 663 38.36 -40.06 20.00
CA ARG A 663 38.88 -41.38 19.44
C ARG A 663 39.96 -42.20 20.21
N PRO A 664 40.22 -43.51 19.90
CA PRO A 664 39.55 -44.51 19.02
C PRO A 664 39.34 -45.93 19.67
N THR A 665 39.25 -46.98 18.83
CA THR A 665 39.51 -48.44 19.00
C THR A 665 38.49 -49.39 19.70
N ASP A 666 37.83 -50.20 18.85
CA ASP A 666 37.86 -51.68 18.74
C ASP A 666 37.07 -52.69 19.65
N ALA A 667 36.21 -53.44 18.94
CA ALA A 667 36.08 -54.92 18.87
C ALA A 667 35.07 -55.77 19.70
N ASP A 668 34.63 -56.86 19.03
CA ASP A 668 33.97 -58.13 19.42
C ASP A 668 32.58 -58.13 20.13
N VAL A 669 31.44 -58.62 19.60
CA VAL A 669 31.06 -59.83 18.77
C VAL A 669 31.03 -61.12 19.65
N PRO A 670 29.92 -61.92 19.75
CA PRO A 670 29.29 -62.62 18.61
C PRO A 670 27.76 -62.98 18.62
N ASN A 671 27.21 -63.20 17.41
CA ASN A 671 26.19 -64.18 16.94
C ASN A 671 24.83 -64.41 17.67
N ALA A 672 23.75 -64.87 17.04
CA ALA A 672 23.24 -64.95 15.64
C ALA A 672 21.79 -65.53 15.74
N ALA A 673 20.89 -65.64 14.74
CA ALA A 673 20.86 -65.39 13.28
C ALA A 673 19.43 -64.82 12.94
N ASP A 674 18.78 -64.89 11.76
CA ASP A 674 19.08 -65.52 10.46
C ASP A 674 18.30 -64.89 9.27
N GLY A 675 18.86 -65.04 8.07
CA GLY A 675 18.27 -65.32 6.74
C GLY A 675 17.19 -64.45 6.05
N THR A 676 17.21 -64.19 4.72
CA THR A 676 18.19 -64.54 3.66
C THR A 676 17.97 -63.71 2.36
N LEU A 677 18.95 -62.86 1.97
CA LEU A 677 19.33 -62.40 0.60
C LEU A 677 18.29 -61.66 -0.32
N ALA A 678 18.65 -60.79 -1.30
CA ALA A 678 19.93 -60.24 -1.82
C ALA A 678 19.70 -58.75 -2.28
N ALA A 679 20.57 -57.77 -1.98
CA ALA A 679 21.70 -57.21 -2.78
C ALA A 679 21.33 -56.61 -4.17
N GLY A 680 21.82 -55.46 -4.65
CA GLY A 680 22.97 -54.58 -4.30
C GLY A 680 23.95 -54.47 -5.50
N ARG A 681 24.69 -53.39 -5.83
CA ARG A 681 25.03 -52.08 -5.22
C ARG A 681 25.65 -51.12 -6.29
N GLN A 682 25.87 -49.83 -5.98
CA GLN A 682 26.79 -48.90 -6.71
C GLN A 682 28.23 -48.96 -6.17
N PRO A 683 29.24 -48.48 -6.93
CA PRO A 683 29.90 -47.15 -6.74
C PRO A 683 29.98 -46.35 -8.09
N SER A 684 30.44 -45.10 -8.26
CA SER A 684 31.46 -44.21 -7.60
C SER A 684 32.92 -44.52 -8.04
N ASP A 685 33.83 -43.57 -8.33
CA ASP A 685 33.91 -42.09 -8.14
C ASP A 685 34.57 -41.36 -9.37
N GLU A 686 35.05 -40.13 -9.15
CA GLU A 686 35.51 -39.05 -10.06
C GLU A 686 36.94 -39.23 -10.67
N ASP A 687 37.27 -38.49 -11.75
CA ASP A 687 38.54 -37.73 -11.99
C ASP A 687 38.54 -37.02 -13.39
N GLU A 688 39.58 -36.23 -13.72
CA GLU A 688 39.56 -35.07 -14.65
C GLU A 688 40.37 -35.18 -15.98
N GLU A 689 39.92 -34.41 -16.99
CA GLU A 689 40.67 -33.67 -18.06
C GLU A 689 41.52 -34.33 -19.20
N GLU A 690 41.79 -33.48 -20.22
CA GLU A 690 42.77 -33.47 -21.35
C GLU A 690 42.60 -34.29 -22.68
N GLU A 691 42.42 -33.51 -23.77
CA GLU A 691 43.04 -33.55 -25.12
C GLU A 691 42.69 -34.60 -26.22
N GLU A 692 43.25 -34.37 -27.43
CA GLU A 692 42.75 -34.75 -28.77
C GLU A 692 43.69 -35.75 -29.53
N GLU A 693 43.40 -35.98 -30.83
CA GLU A 693 44.15 -36.80 -31.83
C GLU A 693 44.16 -38.33 -31.56
N GLU A 694 43.43 -39.19 -32.29
CA GLU A 694 43.42 -39.57 -33.72
C GLU A 694 44.30 -40.82 -34.05
N GLU A 695 43.81 -41.60 -35.03
CA GLU A 695 44.56 -42.64 -35.80
C GLU A 695 45.10 -43.90 -35.02
N ASP A 696 45.23 -45.10 -35.60
CA ASP A 696 44.79 -45.61 -36.91
C ASP A 696 44.65 -47.17 -36.93
N GLY A 697 44.21 -47.72 -38.06
CA GLY A 697 44.74 -48.99 -38.61
C GLY A 697 43.84 -50.25 -38.54
N GLU A 698 43.94 -51.19 -39.48
CA GLU A 698 44.72 -51.19 -40.74
C GLU A 698 44.24 -52.30 -41.72
N ASP A 699 44.96 -52.46 -42.85
CA ASP A 699 44.90 -53.49 -43.92
C ASP A 699 43.92 -53.28 -45.11
N GLY A 700 44.47 -52.93 -46.30
CA GLY A 700 43.70 -52.97 -47.55
C GLY A 700 44.30 -52.35 -48.84
N GLU A 701 45.58 -51.99 -48.88
CA GLU A 701 46.30 -51.30 -49.99
C GLU A 701 45.98 -51.82 -51.42
N GLU A 702 45.70 -50.93 -52.39
CA GLU A 702 46.60 -50.39 -53.45
C GLU A 702 47.10 -51.41 -54.52
N GLU A 703 47.68 -51.09 -55.68
CA GLU A 703 48.16 -49.82 -56.29
C GLU A 703 48.15 -49.94 -57.84
N LYS A 704 48.33 -48.82 -58.58
CA LYS A 704 49.23 -48.63 -59.77
C LYS A 704 48.68 -47.85 -61.00
N GLU A 705 49.27 -46.67 -61.22
CA GLU A 705 49.88 -46.16 -62.48
C GLU A 705 49.00 -45.93 -63.76
N GLN A 706 49.21 -44.92 -64.62
CA GLN A 706 50.09 -43.74 -64.64
C GLN A 706 49.66 -42.70 -65.72
N ALA A 707 50.11 -41.44 -65.55
CA ALA A 707 50.46 -40.44 -66.60
C ALA A 707 49.40 -39.76 -67.52
N THR A 708 49.54 -38.42 -67.60
CA THR A 708 49.03 -37.45 -68.59
C THR A 708 50.02 -37.27 -69.77
N PRO A 709 49.88 -36.40 -70.82
CA PRO A 709 48.93 -35.26 -71.00
C PRO A 709 48.39 -34.93 -72.44
N HIS A 710 47.58 -33.86 -72.49
CA HIS A 710 47.24 -32.96 -73.63
C HIS A 710 46.17 -33.36 -74.69
N SER A 711 45.60 -32.29 -75.27
CA SER A 711 44.38 -32.12 -76.11
C SER A 711 44.70 -31.99 -77.63
N PRO A 712 43.74 -31.79 -78.60
CA PRO A 712 42.29 -31.49 -78.48
C PRO A 712 41.31 -32.19 -79.48
N GLN A 713 39.99 -31.99 -79.26
CA GLN A 713 38.80 -31.83 -80.17
C GLN A 713 38.69 -32.50 -81.59
N PRO A 714 37.48 -32.57 -82.24
CA PRO A 714 36.07 -32.48 -81.76
C PRO A 714 35.08 -33.55 -82.37
N ASN A 715 33.82 -33.56 -81.89
CA ASN A 715 32.60 -34.16 -82.52
C ASN A 715 32.59 -35.72 -82.73
N GLU A 716 31.46 -36.45 -82.75
CA GLU A 716 30.06 -36.13 -83.14
C GLU A 716 28.98 -36.63 -82.14
N ARG A 717 27.71 -36.26 -82.38
CA ARG A 717 26.50 -36.77 -81.68
C ARG A 717 25.79 -37.84 -82.54
N LEU A 718 25.09 -38.80 -81.90
CA LEU A 718 23.80 -39.43 -82.32
C LEU A 718 23.31 -40.41 -81.20
N PRO A 719 22.03 -40.88 -81.12
CA PRO A 719 21.23 -40.46 -79.96
C PRO A 719 20.42 -41.54 -79.20
N LYS A 720 20.03 -41.15 -77.96
CA LYS A 720 18.78 -41.43 -77.22
C LYS A 720 17.97 -42.71 -77.51
N ARG A 721 17.70 -43.48 -76.45
CA ARG A 721 16.33 -44.00 -76.18
C ARG A 721 15.89 -43.61 -74.77
N LYS A 722 14.59 -43.37 -74.58
CA LYS A 722 13.97 -42.91 -73.33
C LYS A 722 13.64 -44.09 -72.41
N CYS A 723 13.63 -43.85 -71.09
CA CYS A 723 12.64 -44.44 -70.19
C CYS A 723 11.64 -43.35 -69.74
N CYS A 724 10.56 -43.71 -69.06
CA CYS A 724 9.47 -42.80 -68.71
C CYS A 724 9.37 -42.57 -67.19
N HIS A 725 9.28 -41.32 -66.78
CA HIS A 725 8.88 -40.94 -65.43
C HIS A 725 7.35 -40.83 -65.37
N ALA A 726 6.75 -41.34 -64.30
CA ALA A 726 5.32 -41.17 -64.04
C ALA A 726 5.07 -39.83 -63.32
N LYS A 727 4.08 -39.04 -63.77
CA LYS A 727 3.64 -37.81 -63.07
C LYS A 727 3.26 -38.17 -61.63
N ARG A 728 3.97 -37.61 -60.62
CA ARG A 728 3.47 -37.59 -59.23
C ARG A 728 2.33 -36.57 -59.16
N ARG A 729 1.35 -36.79 -58.27
CA ARG A 729 0.33 -35.77 -57.96
C ARG A 729 0.93 -34.76 -56.97
N LYS A 730 0.76 -33.47 -57.22
CA LYS A 730 1.14 -32.37 -56.31
C LYS A 730 0.27 -32.48 -55.04
N GLN A 731 0.89 -32.51 -53.87
CA GLN A 731 0.19 -32.51 -52.57
C GLN A 731 -0.16 -31.06 -52.17
N LEU A 732 -1.24 -30.86 -51.40
CA LEU A 732 -1.68 -29.54 -50.93
C LEU A 732 -0.81 -29.01 -49.78
N PHE A 733 -0.26 -29.92 -48.98
CA PHE A 733 0.64 -29.65 -47.86
C PHE A 733 1.61 -30.83 -47.68
N ALA A 734 2.78 -30.58 -47.10
CA ALA A 734 3.69 -31.63 -46.65
C ALA A 734 3.40 -32.00 -45.18
N ILE A 735 3.78 -33.20 -44.75
CA ILE A 735 3.73 -33.63 -43.34
C ILE A 735 5.15 -33.63 -42.78
N GLN A 736 5.36 -33.02 -41.61
CA GLN A 736 6.61 -33.06 -40.87
C GLN A 736 6.40 -33.49 -39.41
N ALA A 737 7.36 -34.22 -38.85
CA ALA A 737 7.44 -34.40 -37.40
C ALA A 737 7.97 -33.10 -36.76
N VAL A 738 7.47 -32.76 -35.58
CA VAL A 738 7.82 -31.55 -34.84
C VAL A 738 7.88 -31.83 -33.34
N ASN A 739 8.43 -30.91 -32.56
CA ASN A 739 8.33 -30.95 -31.11
C ASN A 739 7.00 -30.36 -30.62
N SER A 740 6.81 -30.32 -29.29
CA SER A 740 5.60 -29.79 -28.65
C SER A 740 5.30 -28.33 -28.96
N ASN A 741 6.32 -27.52 -29.32
CA ASN A 741 6.16 -26.13 -29.73
C ASN A 741 5.75 -25.97 -31.22
N GLY A 742 5.69 -27.06 -31.99
CA GLY A 742 5.42 -27.02 -33.43
C GLY A 742 6.63 -26.68 -34.30
N THR A 743 7.84 -26.63 -33.73
CA THR A 743 9.07 -26.38 -34.49
C THR A 743 9.76 -27.68 -34.88
N THR A 744 10.47 -27.66 -36.00
CA THR A 744 11.36 -28.73 -36.46
C THR A 744 12.73 -28.57 -35.81
N GLU A 745 13.30 -29.67 -35.32
CA GLU A 745 14.64 -29.70 -34.71
C GLU A 745 15.71 -30.01 -35.76
N ARG A 746 16.84 -29.29 -35.73
CA ARG A 746 17.96 -29.54 -36.66
C ARG A 746 18.59 -30.90 -36.35
N GLY A 747 18.42 -31.86 -37.26
CA GLY A 747 19.04 -33.19 -37.15
C GLY A 747 18.26 -34.32 -37.82
N MET A 748 16.94 -34.18 -38.03
CA MET A 748 16.13 -35.19 -38.71
C MET A 748 15.70 -34.74 -40.11
N GLY A 749 16.37 -35.25 -41.15
CA GLY A 749 15.69 -35.51 -42.43
C GLY A 749 16.12 -34.80 -43.71
N GLU A 750 17.41 -34.52 -43.95
CA GLU A 750 17.92 -34.52 -45.35
C GLU A 750 18.29 -35.95 -45.75
N GLY A 751 17.30 -36.69 -46.28
CA GLY A 751 17.46 -38.08 -46.70
C GLY A 751 16.13 -38.84 -46.70
N GLY A 752 15.65 -39.24 -47.87
CA GLY A 752 14.36 -39.91 -48.03
C GLY A 752 14.36 -41.36 -47.55
N CYS A 753 14.09 -41.58 -46.27
CA CYS A 753 13.88 -42.90 -45.67
C CYS A 753 12.58 -42.93 -44.82
N ALA A 754 12.14 -44.13 -44.40
CA ALA A 754 10.80 -44.34 -43.85
C ALA A 754 10.57 -43.69 -42.47
N PHE A 755 9.36 -43.12 -42.29
CA PHE A 755 8.90 -42.58 -41.02
C PHE A 755 8.80 -43.68 -39.94
N SER A 756 9.70 -43.63 -38.94
CA SER A 756 9.63 -44.46 -37.75
C SER A 756 8.92 -43.71 -36.61
N PHE A 757 7.59 -43.83 -36.52
CA PHE A 757 6.77 -43.24 -35.45
C PHE A 757 6.94 -44.00 -34.11
N THR A 758 8.18 -44.07 -33.61
CA THR A 758 8.55 -44.85 -32.40
C THR A 758 8.71 -44.01 -31.13
N SER A 759 8.75 -42.67 -31.21
CA SER A 759 9.04 -41.81 -30.04
C SER A 759 8.36 -40.44 -29.94
N GLN A 760 7.74 -39.89 -31.00
CA GLN A 760 7.19 -38.51 -30.99
C GLN A 760 5.71 -38.45 -31.46
N PRO A 761 4.80 -37.77 -30.71
CA PRO A 761 3.37 -37.68 -31.02
C PRO A 761 2.94 -36.36 -31.68
N TYR A 762 3.85 -35.39 -31.88
CA TYR A 762 3.54 -34.08 -32.47
C TYR A 762 3.87 -34.05 -33.96
N VAL A 763 2.95 -33.53 -34.77
CA VAL A 763 3.02 -33.50 -36.23
C VAL A 763 2.58 -32.12 -36.73
N ALA A 764 3.23 -31.60 -37.76
CA ALA A 764 2.78 -30.41 -38.47
C ALA A 764 2.40 -30.75 -39.92
N ILE A 765 1.42 -30.03 -40.44
CA ILE A 765 1.23 -29.89 -41.89
C ILE A 765 1.73 -28.54 -42.37
N ASP A 766 2.65 -28.58 -43.33
CA ASP A 766 3.23 -27.41 -43.96
C ASP A 766 2.48 -27.08 -45.23
N TRP A 767 1.76 -25.97 -45.20
CA TRP A 767 1.17 -25.36 -46.37
C TRP A 767 2.19 -24.50 -47.11
N ASP A 768 2.23 -24.69 -48.41
CA ASP A 768 2.70 -23.69 -49.35
C ASP A 768 1.71 -22.50 -49.39
N PRO A 769 2.15 -21.23 -49.41
CA PRO A 769 1.25 -20.08 -49.32
C PRO A 769 0.19 -20.00 -50.41
N ASP A 770 0.53 -20.29 -51.68
CA ASP A 770 -0.44 -20.22 -52.76
C ASP A 770 -1.38 -21.43 -52.77
N MET A 771 -0.92 -22.60 -52.30
CA MET A 771 -1.83 -23.72 -51.96
C MET A 771 -2.78 -23.36 -50.80
N LYS A 772 -2.29 -22.71 -49.73
CA LYS A 772 -3.14 -22.25 -48.61
C LYS A 772 -4.21 -21.30 -49.13
N LYS A 773 -3.79 -20.22 -49.79
CA LYS A 773 -4.62 -19.16 -50.37
C LYS A 773 -5.65 -19.65 -51.39
N LYS A 774 -5.37 -20.73 -52.13
CA LYS A 774 -6.30 -21.31 -53.12
C LYS A 774 -7.22 -22.40 -52.55
N TYR A 775 -6.80 -23.19 -51.57
CA TYR A 775 -7.55 -24.38 -51.11
C TYR A 775 -7.97 -24.36 -49.63
N TYR A 776 -7.37 -23.53 -48.77
CA TYR A 776 -7.72 -23.39 -47.35
C TYR A 776 -8.61 -22.16 -47.10
N ASN A 777 -9.73 -22.35 -46.40
CA ASN A 777 -10.70 -21.30 -46.09
C ASN A 777 -10.63 -20.91 -44.61
N GLU A 778 -9.78 -19.93 -44.27
CA GLU A 778 -9.58 -19.42 -42.90
C GLU A 778 -10.91 -19.00 -42.24
N ASN A 779 -11.71 -18.21 -42.98
CA ASN A 779 -13.03 -17.75 -42.56
C ASN A 779 -14.02 -18.89 -42.29
N GLU A 780 -13.82 -20.11 -42.81
CA GLU A 780 -14.62 -21.28 -42.45
C GLU A 780 -13.98 -22.06 -41.31
N ALA A 781 -12.66 -22.25 -41.32
CA ALA A 781 -11.91 -22.95 -40.28
C ALA A 781 -12.25 -22.42 -38.87
N GLU A 782 -12.28 -21.09 -38.70
CA GLU A 782 -12.52 -20.41 -37.43
C GLU A 782 -13.99 -20.38 -36.96
N LYS A 783 -14.96 -20.73 -37.81
CA LYS A 783 -16.37 -20.71 -37.41
C LYS A 783 -16.70 -21.83 -36.43
N TYR A 784 -17.15 -21.43 -35.25
CA TYR A 784 -17.77 -22.28 -34.24
C TYR A 784 -19.29 -22.02 -34.13
N VAL A 785 -20.01 -22.89 -33.43
CA VAL A 785 -21.45 -22.75 -33.12
C VAL A 785 -21.62 -22.54 -31.62
N LYS A 786 -22.52 -21.66 -31.18
CA LYS A 786 -22.85 -21.50 -29.76
C LYS A 786 -23.96 -22.46 -29.36
N HIS A 787 -23.73 -23.30 -28.36
CA HIS A 787 -24.74 -24.19 -27.80
C HIS A 787 -25.81 -23.39 -27.03
N GLN A 788 -27.01 -23.95 -26.83
CA GLN A 788 -28.11 -23.28 -26.10
C GLN A 788 -27.72 -22.86 -24.66
N SER A 789 -26.76 -23.55 -24.03
CA SER A 789 -26.22 -23.15 -22.73
C SER A 789 -25.53 -21.77 -22.71
N MET A 790 -25.12 -21.26 -23.88
CA MET A 790 -24.58 -19.91 -24.05
C MET A 790 -25.66 -18.82 -23.97
N GLU A 791 -26.90 -19.13 -24.33
CA GLU A 791 -28.03 -18.18 -24.37
C GLU A 791 -28.60 -17.87 -22.99
N VAL A 792 -28.42 -18.78 -22.02
CA VAL A 792 -28.84 -18.57 -20.64
C VAL A 792 -28.06 -17.40 -20.03
N PRO A 793 -28.69 -16.27 -19.66
CA PRO A 793 -27.98 -15.16 -19.05
C PRO A 793 -27.37 -15.61 -17.73
N HIS A 794 -26.10 -15.27 -17.49
CA HIS A 794 -25.49 -15.51 -16.20
C HIS A 794 -26.24 -14.71 -15.13
N LYS A 795 -27.02 -15.40 -14.30
CA LYS A 795 -27.65 -14.81 -13.12
C LYS A 795 -26.54 -14.46 -12.13
N GLN A 796 -26.04 -13.22 -12.19
CA GLN A 796 -25.21 -12.65 -11.13
C GLN A 796 -25.90 -12.93 -9.79
N THR A 797 -25.24 -13.69 -8.95
CA THR A 797 -25.83 -14.19 -7.71
C THR A 797 -25.72 -13.09 -6.68
N THR A 798 -26.71 -12.19 -6.68
CA THR A 798 -26.74 -11.00 -5.82
C THR A 798 -26.84 -11.40 -4.35
N VAL A 799 -25.68 -11.55 -3.73
CA VAL A 799 -25.54 -11.75 -2.29
C VAL A 799 -26.04 -10.50 -1.57
N GLN A 800 -26.94 -10.68 -0.61
CA GLN A 800 -27.30 -9.59 0.31
C GLN A 800 -26.29 -9.52 1.43
N LEU A 801 -25.86 -8.32 1.83
CA LEU A 801 -24.94 -8.14 2.95
C LEU A 801 -25.41 -8.84 4.24
N GLN A 802 -26.73 -8.90 4.45
CA GLN A 802 -27.36 -9.64 5.54
C GLN A 802 -26.95 -11.14 5.57
N GLN A 803 -26.82 -11.78 4.41
CA GLN A 803 -26.39 -13.18 4.31
C GLN A 803 -24.92 -13.38 4.70
N CYS A 804 -24.05 -12.39 4.43
CA CYS A 804 -22.65 -12.41 4.87
C CYS A 804 -22.54 -12.31 6.41
N ILE A 805 -23.43 -11.52 7.02
CA ILE A 805 -23.49 -11.34 8.48
C ILE A 805 -24.12 -12.59 9.14
N GLU A 806 -25.17 -13.15 8.55
CA GLU A 806 -25.73 -14.44 8.98
C GLU A 806 -24.66 -15.54 8.93
N LEU A 807 -23.93 -15.65 7.83
CA LEU A 807 -22.80 -16.59 7.67
C LEU A 807 -21.71 -16.36 8.73
N PHE A 808 -21.32 -15.10 9.01
CA PHE A 808 -20.39 -14.74 10.09
C PHE A 808 -20.85 -15.20 11.48
N THR A 809 -22.17 -15.27 11.72
CA THR A 809 -22.77 -15.71 13.00
C THR A 809 -23.14 -17.21 13.04
N THR A 810 -22.84 -17.98 12.00
CA THR A 810 -23.04 -19.44 12.02
C THR A 810 -22.07 -20.15 12.98
N VAL A 811 -22.35 -21.43 13.26
CA VAL A 811 -21.44 -22.28 14.04
C VAL A 811 -20.39 -22.85 13.10
N GLU A 812 -19.14 -22.44 13.29
CA GLU A 812 -17.95 -22.98 12.61
C GLU A 812 -17.24 -24.03 13.50
N THR A 813 -16.41 -24.88 12.90
CA THR A 813 -15.44 -25.71 13.66
C THR A 813 -14.07 -25.09 13.47
N LEU A 814 -13.27 -24.98 14.54
CA LEU A 814 -11.91 -24.43 14.46
C LEU A 814 -11.02 -25.29 13.55
N GLU A 815 -10.15 -24.61 12.80
CA GLU A 815 -9.14 -25.17 11.91
C GLU A 815 -8.04 -25.92 12.72
N GLU A 816 -7.35 -26.88 12.09
CA GLU A 816 -6.34 -27.70 12.77
C GLU A 816 -5.10 -26.88 13.19
N GLU A 817 -4.85 -25.79 12.49
CA GLU A 817 -3.80 -24.81 12.74
C GLU A 817 -4.10 -23.88 13.93
N ASN A 818 -5.37 -23.76 14.35
CA ASN A 818 -5.80 -22.82 15.41
C ASN A 818 -6.79 -23.44 16.44
N PRO A 819 -6.41 -24.53 17.13
CA PRO A 819 -7.29 -25.27 18.02
C PRO A 819 -7.40 -24.63 19.42
N TRP A 820 -8.59 -24.68 20.03
CA TRP A 820 -8.82 -24.09 21.35
C TRP A 820 -8.33 -24.96 22.51
N TYR A 821 -7.58 -24.39 23.45
CA TYR A 821 -7.18 -25.08 24.67
C TYR A 821 -8.36 -25.27 25.62
N CYS A 822 -8.84 -26.51 25.76
CA CYS A 822 -9.92 -26.83 26.69
C CYS A 822 -9.38 -26.97 28.12
N PRO A 823 -9.74 -26.10 29.08
CA PRO A 823 -9.23 -26.17 30.45
C PRO A 823 -9.73 -27.39 31.25
N THR A 824 -10.78 -28.07 30.77
CA THR A 824 -11.30 -29.31 31.37
C THR A 824 -10.55 -30.54 30.86
N CYS A 825 -10.33 -30.67 29.53
CA CYS A 825 -9.54 -31.76 28.96
C CYS A 825 -8.03 -31.55 29.10
N LYS A 826 -7.59 -30.33 29.44
CA LYS A 826 -6.20 -29.86 29.51
C LYS A 826 -5.37 -30.06 28.22
N LYS A 827 -6.05 -30.07 27.08
CA LYS A 827 -5.45 -30.18 25.73
C LYS A 827 -6.17 -29.28 24.73
N HIS A 828 -5.51 -29.02 23.61
CA HIS A 828 -6.10 -28.37 22.45
C HIS A 828 -7.17 -29.26 21.80
N GLN A 829 -8.22 -28.64 21.27
CA GLN A 829 -9.40 -29.29 20.70
C GLN A 829 -9.90 -28.50 19.48
N LEU A 830 -10.42 -29.21 18.48
CA LEU A 830 -11.23 -28.62 17.41
C LEU A 830 -12.62 -28.30 17.97
N ALA A 831 -12.72 -27.21 18.73
CA ALA A 831 -13.98 -26.73 19.29
C ALA A 831 -14.89 -26.19 18.19
N THR A 832 -16.20 -26.34 18.35
CA THR A 832 -17.14 -25.53 17.55
C THR A 832 -17.21 -24.14 18.15
N LYS A 833 -17.06 -23.11 17.32
CA LYS A 833 -17.13 -21.70 17.67
C LYS A 833 -18.38 -21.08 17.04
N LYS A 834 -19.00 -20.15 17.75
CA LYS A 834 -20.06 -19.29 17.23
C LYS A 834 -19.82 -17.87 17.70
N LEU A 835 -20.01 -16.89 16.82
CA LEU A 835 -20.03 -15.47 17.17
C LEU A 835 -21.47 -14.97 17.14
N ASP A 836 -21.92 -14.35 18.22
CA ASP A 836 -23.16 -13.56 18.26
C ASP A 836 -22.80 -12.06 18.38
N LEU A 837 -23.52 -11.20 17.64
CA LEU A 837 -23.41 -9.74 17.82
C LEU A 837 -24.14 -9.35 19.11
N TRP A 838 -23.42 -8.78 20.07
CA TRP A 838 -23.94 -8.50 21.42
C TRP A 838 -24.19 -7.01 21.68
N SER A 839 -23.25 -6.14 21.30
CA SER A 839 -23.44 -4.68 21.26
C SER A 839 -22.85 -4.12 19.98
N LEU A 840 -23.41 -3.02 19.47
CA LEU A 840 -23.10 -2.49 18.14
C LEU A 840 -22.73 -0.99 18.20
N PRO A 841 -21.65 -0.56 17.53
CA PRO A 841 -21.10 0.79 17.65
C PRO A 841 -21.97 1.90 17.03
N GLU A 842 -21.65 3.16 17.32
CA GLU A 842 -22.27 4.31 16.63
C GLU A 842 -21.94 4.31 15.13
N VAL A 843 -20.72 3.91 14.75
CA VAL A 843 -20.29 3.70 13.37
C VAL A 843 -19.76 2.28 13.21
N LEU A 844 -20.46 1.49 12.41
CA LEU A 844 -20.11 0.11 12.10
C LEU A 844 -19.30 0.05 10.80
N ILE A 845 -18.08 -0.46 10.89
CA ILE A 845 -17.24 -0.77 9.73
C ILE A 845 -17.41 -2.25 9.39
N ILE A 846 -17.69 -2.56 8.12
CA ILE A 846 -17.80 -3.92 7.61
C ILE A 846 -16.78 -4.12 6.49
N HIS A 847 -15.81 -4.99 6.74
CA HIS A 847 -14.88 -5.51 5.74
C HIS A 847 -15.49 -6.75 5.08
N LEU A 848 -15.52 -6.75 3.76
CA LEU A 848 -15.94 -7.88 2.94
C LEU A 848 -14.71 -8.71 2.59
N LYS A 849 -14.57 -9.92 3.17
CA LYS A 849 -13.43 -10.83 2.90
C LYS A 849 -13.41 -11.33 1.44
N ARG A 850 -12.98 -10.46 0.52
CA ARG A 850 -12.84 -10.73 -0.91
C ARG A 850 -11.54 -11.45 -1.26
N PHE A 851 -10.49 -11.25 -0.46
CA PHE A 851 -9.22 -11.94 -0.63
C PHE A 851 -9.19 -13.19 0.25
N SER A 852 -8.95 -14.34 -0.36
CA SER A 852 -8.61 -15.59 0.33
C SER A 852 -7.30 -16.11 -0.24
N TYR A 853 -6.40 -16.58 0.62
CA TYR A 853 -5.08 -17.08 0.24
C TYR A 853 -5.11 -18.51 -0.35
N THR A 854 -6.17 -18.86 -1.07
CA THR A 854 -6.20 -20.05 -1.94
C THR A 854 -5.20 -19.85 -3.08
N LYS A 855 -4.13 -20.66 -3.11
CA LYS A 855 -2.96 -20.51 -4.01
C LYS A 855 -3.26 -20.32 -5.51
N TYR A 856 -4.45 -20.68 -5.99
CA TYR A 856 -4.78 -20.83 -7.41
C TYR A 856 -6.11 -20.18 -7.84
N SER A 857 -6.74 -19.31 -7.02
CA SER A 857 -7.96 -18.58 -7.43
C SER A 857 -7.83 -17.07 -7.25
N ARG A 858 -8.44 -16.30 -8.17
CA ARG A 858 -8.51 -14.84 -8.17
C ARG A 858 -9.93 -14.32 -8.47
N GLU A 859 -10.96 -15.05 -8.05
CA GLU A 859 -12.35 -14.64 -8.26
C GLU A 859 -12.72 -13.38 -7.45
N LYS A 860 -13.09 -12.30 -8.13
CA LYS A 860 -13.74 -11.14 -7.50
C LYS A 860 -15.25 -11.38 -7.41
N LEU A 861 -15.70 -11.91 -6.27
CA LEU A 861 -17.10 -12.32 -6.05
C LEU A 861 -18.16 -11.24 -6.36
N ASP A 862 -19.36 -11.72 -6.67
CA ASP A 862 -20.50 -10.99 -7.25
C ASP A 862 -20.93 -9.69 -6.55
N THR A 863 -21.79 -8.93 -7.25
CA THR A 863 -22.41 -7.68 -6.79
C THR A 863 -23.18 -7.89 -5.48
N ILE A 864 -22.76 -7.20 -4.43
CA ILE A 864 -23.40 -7.27 -3.11
C ILE A 864 -24.50 -6.23 -3.02
N GLY A 865 -25.74 -6.68 -2.85
CA GLY A 865 -26.88 -5.80 -2.62
C GLY A 865 -26.91 -5.29 -1.18
N THR A 866 -26.98 -3.96 -1.01
CA THR A 866 -27.30 -3.33 0.26
C THR A 866 -28.52 -2.41 0.11
N GLY A 867 -29.45 -2.54 1.03
CA GLY A 867 -30.34 -1.46 1.44
C GLY A 867 -30.06 -1.13 2.91
N LEU A 868 -30.94 -0.37 3.54
CA LEU A 868 -30.92 -0.07 4.99
C LEU A 868 -30.56 -1.32 5.82
N LEU A 869 -29.37 -1.31 6.42
CA LEU A 869 -28.90 -2.44 7.23
C LEU A 869 -29.67 -2.46 8.56
N ARG A 870 -30.16 -3.65 8.93
CA ARG A 870 -30.95 -3.88 10.15
C ARG A 870 -30.34 -5.03 10.91
N LEU A 871 -29.72 -4.72 12.05
CA LEU A 871 -29.10 -5.71 12.92
C LEU A 871 -30.00 -6.01 14.13
N PRO A 872 -29.85 -7.19 14.77
CA PRO A 872 -30.52 -7.46 16.04
C PRO A 872 -30.23 -6.35 17.06
N ALA A 873 -31.21 -6.11 17.92
CA ALA A 873 -31.09 -5.16 19.02
C ALA A 873 -30.25 -5.76 20.17
N GLU A 874 -29.78 -4.91 21.07
CA GLU A 874 -29.34 -5.37 22.39
C GLU A 874 -30.56 -5.95 23.15
N GLU A 875 -30.37 -7.07 23.86
CA GLU A 875 -31.39 -7.63 24.74
C GLU A 875 -31.51 -6.80 26.03
N ASP A 876 -32.26 -5.70 25.94
CA ASP A 876 -32.81 -5.00 27.10
C ASP A 876 -33.55 -6.01 28.00
N GLY A 877 -33.50 -5.81 29.33
CA GLY A 877 -33.93 -6.79 30.34
C GLY A 877 -35.41 -7.20 30.36
N ASP A 878 -36.23 -6.68 29.42
CA ASP A 878 -37.64 -7.04 29.17
C ASP A 878 -37.84 -7.71 27.78
N GLY A 879 -36.74 -8.08 27.09
CA GLY A 879 -36.74 -8.88 25.86
C GLY A 879 -37.30 -8.16 24.61
N ARG A 880 -37.24 -6.83 24.57
CA ARG A 880 -37.90 -5.99 23.54
C ARG A 880 -37.09 -4.81 23.01
N GLY A 881 -35.79 -5.01 22.76
CA GLY A 881 -34.98 -4.04 22.01
C GLY A 881 -35.50 -3.84 20.57
N ALA A 882 -35.50 -2.59 20.08
CA ALA A 882 -35.81 -2.29 18.68
C ALA A 882 -34.55 -2.44 17.80
N PRO A 883 -34.63 -3.07 16.61
CA PRO A 883 -33.44 -3.44 15.84
C PRO A 883 -32.64 -2.22 15.38
N SER A 884 -31.33 -2.25 15.61
CA SER A 884 -30.39 -1.20 15.25
C SER A 884 -30.38 -0.99 13.73
N ARG A 885 -30.63 0.26 13.31
CA ARG A 885 -30.69 0.66 11.90
C ARG A 885 -29.47 1.47 11.53
N TYR A 886 -28.94 1.20 10.34
CA TYR A 886 -27.68 1.74 9.88
C TYR A 886 -27.78 2.28 8.44
N ASP A 887 -27.41 3.55 8.27
CA ASP A 887 -27.29 4.21 6.97
C ASP A 887 -25.83 4.21 6.51
N LEU A 888 -25.61 3.94 5.22
CA LEU A 888 -24.26 3.94 4.63
C LEU A 888 -23.74 5.38 4.53
N ILE A 889 -22.50 5.61 4.96
CA ILE A 889 -21.83 6.93 4.93
C ILE A 889 -20.55 6.95 4.08
N ALA A 890 -19.84 5.82 3.94
CA ALA A 890 -18.71 5.70 3.03
C ALA A 890 -18.47 4.26 2.58
N VAL A 891 -17.75 4.11 1.46
CA VAL A 891 -17.33 2.83 0.87
C VAL A 891 -15.90 2.97 0.35
N SER A 892 -14.99 2.09 0.80
CA SER A 892 -13.73 1.83 0.10
C SER A 892 -13.97 0.82 -1.00
N ASN A 893 -13.59 1.17 -2.24
CA ASN A 893 -13.66 0.28 -3.40
C ASN A 893 -12.25 -0.23 -3.75
N HIS A 894 -12.17 -1.44 -4.30
CA HIS A 894 -10.96 -1.98 -4.91
C HIS A 894 -11.21 -2.49 -6.35
N TYR A 895 -10.31 -2.12 -7.27
CA TYR A 895 -10.24 -2.61 -8.65
C TYR A 895 -8.90 -3.29 -8.90
N GLY A 896 -8.83 -4.24 -9.84
CA GLY A 896 -7.63 -5.06 -10.06
C GLY A 896 -7.42 -6.12 -8.96
N GLY A 897 -6.17 -6.55 -8.77
CA GLY A 897 -5.78 -7.58 -7.80
C GLY A 897 -4.71 -7.07 -6.82
N LEU A 898 -4.51 -7.75 -5.70
CA LEU A 898 -3.74 -7.24 -4.54
C LEU A 898 -2.30 -6.73 -4.82
N ARG A 899 -1.66 -7.16 -5.92
CA ARG A 899 -0.32 -6.69 -6.33
C ARG A 899 -0.32 -5.55 -7.35
N ASP A 900 -1.42 -5.37 -8.06
CA ASP A 900 -1.60 -4.44 -9.17
C ASP A 900 -3.09 -4.06 -9.21
N GLY A 901 -3.44 -3.16 -8.31
CA GLY A 901 -4.80 -2.84 -7.94
C GLY A 901 -4.91 -1.39 -7.49
N HIS A 902 -6.11 -0.83 -7.60
CA HIS A 902 -6.37 0.57 -7.32
C HIS A 902 -7.55 0.72 -6.38
N TYR A 903 -7.36 1.55 -5.35
CA TYR A 903 -8.38 1.86 -4.37
C TYR A 903 -8.95 3.25 -4.60
N THR A 904 -10.27 3.36 -4.50
CA THR A 904 -11.01 4.64 -4.52
C THR A 904 -12.06 4.61 -3.42
N SER A 905 -12.80 5.70 -3.22
CA SER A 905 -13.91 5.67 -2.27
C SER A 905 -15.12 6.45 -2.74
N TYR A 906 -16.30 6.05 -2.28
CA TYR A 906 -17.47 6.91 -2.21
C TYR A 906 -17.65 7.37 -0.77
N ALA A 907 -18.00 8.63 -0.55
CA ALA A 907 -18.40 9.10 0.77
C ALA A 907 -19.49 10.17 0.70
N ARG A 908 -20.33 10.21 1.74
CA ARG A 908 -21.41 11.17 1.91
C ARG A 908 -20.93 12.34 2.74
N ASN A 909 -20.92 13.53 2.17
CA ASN A 909 -20.48 14.72 2.89
C ASN A 909 -21.51 15.11 3.97
N LYS A 910 -21.07 15.23 5.22
CA LYS A 910 -21.96 15.48 6.38
C LYS A 910 -22.69 16.83 6.33
N ASP A 911 -22.13 17.83 5.64
CA ASP A 911 -22.62 19.23 5.71
C ASP A 911 -23.62 19.58 4.61
N ASN A 912 -23.59 18.88 3.47
CA ASN A 912 -24.58 19.04 2.39
C ASN A 912 -25.39 17.78 2.07
N GLY A 913 -25.04 16.62 2.66
CA GLY A 913 -25.73 15.34 2.49
C GLY A 913 -25.55 14.65 1.13
N GLN A 914 -24.71 15.20 0.25
CA GLN A 914 -24.45 14.68 -1.11
C GLN A 914 -23.34 13.62 -1.10
N TRP A 915 -23.35 12.75 -2.12
CA TRP A 915 -22.31 11.74 -2.33
C TRP A 915 -21.25 12.22 -3.32
N TYR A 916 -20.00 11.86 -3.02
CA TYR A 916 -18.84 12.14 -3.84
C TYR A 916 -18.01 10.87 -4.03
N TYR A 917 -17.38 10.75 -5.18
CA TYR A 917 -16.35 9.77 -5.52
C TYR A 917 -14.98 10.43 -5.42
N PHE A 918 -14.06 9.77 -4.73
CA PHE A 918 -12.70 10.22 -4.47
C PHE A 918 -11.73 9.20 -5.08
N ASP A 919 -10.98 9.65 -6.08
CA ASP A 919 -10.03 8.89 -6.88
C ASP A 919 -8.67 9.60 -6.76
N ASP A 920 -7.95 9.28 -5.69
CA ASP A 920 -6.80 10.03 -5.18
C ASP A 920 -7.07 11.55 -5.10
N SER A 921 -6.40 12.36 -5.93
CA SER A 921 -6.53 13.82 -5.95
C SER A 921 -7.77 14.32 -6.69
N LYS A 922 -8.54 13.44 -7.33
CA LYS A 922 -9.72 13.78 -8.11
C LYS A 922 -10.98 13.51 -7.31
N VAL A 923 -11.84 14.53 -7.20
CA VAL A 923 -13.15 14.42 -6.54
C VAL A 923 -14.26 14.76 -7.53
N THR A 924 -15.30 13.93 -7.60
CA THR A 924 -16.44 14.11 -8.50
C THR A 924 -17.76 13.77 -7.80
N TYR A 925 -18.84 14.46 -8.12
CA TYR A 925 -20.18 14.12 -7.63
C TYR A 925 -20.59 12.69 -8.01
N ALA A 926 -21.32 12.00 -7.12
CA ALA A 926 -21.83 10.65 -7.32
C ALA A 926 -23.32 10.55 -6.98
N ARG A 927 -24.04 9.63 -7.64
CA ARG A 927 -25.42 9.23 -7.29
C ARG A 927 -25.40 7.95 -6.46
N GLU A 928 -26.43 7.75 -5.63
CA GLU A 928 -26.52 6.57 -4.75
C GLU A 928 -26.52 5.25 -5.55
N GLU A 929 -27.13 5.27 -6.73
CA GLU A 929 -27.12 4.21 -7.76
C GLU A 929 -25.71 3.70 -8.14
N GLN A 930 -24.68 4.53 -7.98
CA GLN A 930 -23.31 4.25 -8.43
C GLN A 930 -22.41 3.68 -7.33
N ILE A 931 -22.82 3.76 -6.06
CA ILE A 931 -21.98 3.43 -4.90
C ILE A 931 -21.76 1.91 -4.80
N MET A 932 -22.86 1.15 -4.89
CA MET A 932 -22.86 -0.28 -4.57
C MET A 932 -22.55 -1.13 -5.79
N THR A 933 -21.27 -1.31 -6.05
CA THR A 933 -20.73 -2.15 -7.13
C THR A 933 -20.03 -3.39 -6.59
N ASN A 934 -19.63 -4.31 -7.47
CA ASN A 934 -18.74 -5.43 -7.11
C ASN A 934 -17.33 -4.98 -6.64
N ALA A 935 -17.00 -3.68 -6.71
CA ALA A 935 -15.74 -3.14 -6.20
C ALA A 935 -15.78 -2.78 -4.72
N ALA A 936 -16.96 -2.62 -4.12
CA ALA A 936 -17.10 -2.30 -2.70
C ALA A 936 -16.38 -3.35 -1.82
N TYR A 937 -15.54 -2.89 -0.90
CA TYR A 937 -14.60 -3.70 -0.12
C TYR A 937 -14.70 -3.43 1.39
N LEU A 938 -14.68 -2.15 1.79
CA LEU A 938 -15.00 -1.71 3.16
C LEU A 938 -16.26 -0.85 3.11
N LEU A 939 -17.20 -1.08 4.02
CA LEU A 939 -18.46 -0.34 4.14
C LEU A 939 -18.52 0.36 5.50
N PHE A 940 -18.76 1.66 5.53
CA PHE A 940 -18.91 2.45 6.75
C PHE A 940 -20.38 2.84 6.92
N TYR A 941 -20.96 2.48 8.07
CA TYR A 941 -22.38 2.64 8.37
C TYR A 941 -22.59 3.42 9.68
N GLN A 942 -23.41 4.46 9.70
CA GLN A 942 -23.76 5.21 10.92
C GLN A 942 -25.14 4.82 11.46
N ARG A 943 -25.27 4.71 12.80
CA ARG A 943 -26.49 4.26 13.47
C ARG A 943 -27.56 5.36 13.57
N GLN A 944 -28.80 5.07 13.16
CA GLN A 944 -29.86 6.07 12.99
C GLN A 944 -30.28 6.79 14.28
N ASP A 945 -30.23 6.13 15.44
CA ASP A 945 -30.53 6.72 16.75
C ASP A 945 -29.43 7.68 17.27
N LYS A 946 -28.29 7.72 16.59
CA LYS A 946 -27.11 8.52 16.96
C LYS A 946 -26.80 9.67 16.00
N ILE A 947 -27.55 9.79 14.89
CA ILE A 947 -27.32 10.84 13.89
C ILE A 947 -27.49 12.22 14.54
N ARG A 948 -26.37 12.94 14.67
CA ARG A 948 -26.36 14.38 14.98
C ARG A 948 -27.05 15.11 13.84
N GLN A 949 -27.95 16.04 14.15
CA GLN A 949 -28.66 16.79 13.11
C GLN A 949 -27.65 17.60 12.26
N PRO A 950 -27.82 17.67 10.93
CA PRO A 950 -26.90 18.42 10.06
C PRO A 950 -26.72 19.87 10.53
N THR A 951 -25.46 20.31 10.61
CA THR A 951 -25.09 21.66 11.06
C THR A 951 -25.53 22.79 10.11
N LEU A 952 -26.06 22.46 8.94
CA LEU A 952 -26.59 23.40 7.94
C LEU A 952 -27.97 22.93 7.45
N PRO A 953 -28.91 23.85 7.19
CA PRO A 953 -30.22 23.51 6.63
C PRO A 953 -30.09 23.07 5.17
N THR A 954 -30.82 22.02 4.80
CA THR A 954 -30.84 21.47 3.44
C THR A 954 -31.32 22.52 2.42
N PRO A 955 -30.70 22.62 1.23
CA PRO A 955 -31.26 23.41 0.13
C PRO A 955 -32.70 22.95 -0.17
N ARG A 956 -33.63 23.90 -0.31
CA ARG A 956 -35.03 23.59 -0.62
C ARG A 956 -35.20 23.37 -2.12
N ASP A 957 -35.62 22.17 -2.52
CA ASP A 957 -36.02 21.88 -3.90
C ASP A 957 -37.22 22.73 -4.34
N GLY A 958 -36.94 23.80 -5.08
CA GLY A 958 -37.91 24.77 -5.58
C GLY A 958 -38.76 24.24 -6.73
N SER A 959 -39.63 23.27 -6.46
CA SER A 959 -40.55 22.68 -7.44
C SER A 959 -41.83 23.51 -7.65
N SER A 960 -41.68 24.67 -8.30
CA SER A 960 -42.83 25.45 -8.83
C SER A 960 -42.48 26.15 -10.14
N SER A 961 -42.82 25.51 -11.26
CA SER A 961 -42.67 26.10 -12.59
C SER A 961 -43.76 27.13 -12.90
N PRO A 962 -43.40 28.18 -13.65
CA PRO A 962 -44.21 28.61 -14.78
C PRO A 962 -43.42 28.54 -16.11
N SER A 963 -44.13 28.75 -17.21
CA SER A 963 -43.72 28.40 -18.57
C SER A 963 -43.21 29.58 -19.42
N GLN A 964 -42.23 29.31 -20.28
CA GLN A 964 -41.85 30.10 -21.48
C GLN A 964 -41.28 31.52 -21.21
N SER A 965 -40.48 32.14 -22.08
CA SER A 965 -39.96 31.77 -23.42
C SER A 965 -38.47 32.15 -23.57
N ALA A 966 -37.83 31.75 -24.67
CA ALA A 966 -36.45 32.13 -24.98
C ALA A 966 -36.31 33.62 -25.40
N ASN A 967 -35.08 34.16 -25.30
CA ASN A 967 -34.35 34.68 -26.47
C ASN A 967 -32.89 35.07 -26.15
N GLU A 968 -32.11 35.21 -27.23
CA GLU A 968 -30.68 35.56 -27.23
C GLU A 968 -30.43 37.09 -27.24
N VAL A 969 -29.25 37.47 -26.75
CA VAL A 969 -28.32 38.50 -27.27
C VAL A 969 -28.91 39.65 -28.13
N THR A 970 -28.88 40.90 -27.61
CA THR A 970 -28.12 42.02 -28.23
C THR A 970 -28.10 43.31 -27.39
N SER A 971 -26.89 43.84 -27.19
CA SER A 971 -26.41 45.23 -27.38
C SER A 971 -27.12 46.49 -26.79
N PRO A 972 -26.38 47.62 -26.64
CA PRO A 972 -26.80 48.79 -25.84
C PRO A 972 -26.86 50.10 -26.70
N PRO A 973 -26.70 51.30 -26.14
CA PRO A 973 -27.58 52.04 -25.21
C PRO A 973 -28.08 53.38 -25.81
N GLN A 974 -28.95 54.13 -25.12
CA GLN A 974 -29.09 55.57 -25.37
C GLN A 974 -29.70 56.37 -24.19
N ASP A 975 -29.25 57.62 -24.04
CA ASP A 975 -29.66 58.59 -23.01
C ASP A 975 -30.98 59.30 -23.36
N GLY A 976 -31.71 59.86 -22.37
CA GLY A 976 -33.03 60.48 -22.63
C GLY A 976 -33.74 61.15 -21.44
N VAL A 977 -33.12 62.21 -20.91
CA VAL A 977 -33.57 63.13 -19.83
C VAL A 977 -35.03 63.66 -19.91
N ASP A 978 -35.65 63.82 -18.72
CA ASP A 978 -36.82 64.67 -18.33
C ASP A 978 -38.27 64.48 -18.88
N GLY A 979 -39.24 64.38 -17.95
CA GLY A 979 -40.08 65.56 -17.66
C GLY A 979 -41.63 65.53 -17.87
N ALA A 980 -42.39 65.09 -16.84
CA ALA A 980 -43.81 65.45 -16.56
C ALA A 980 -44.91 64.97 -17.58
N THR A 981 -46.23 64.90 -17.30
CA THR A 981 -47.09 65.35 -16.17
C THR A 981 -48.41 64.53 -16.07
N SER A 982 -49.04 64.44 -14.87
CA SER A 982 -50.48 64.12 -14.61
C SER A 982 -50.95 62.66 -14.87
N CYS A 983 -51.93 62.04 -14.18
CA CYS A 983 -52.91 62.44 -13.14
C CYS A 983 -52.84 61.44 -11.95
N VAL A 984 -52.79 61.83 -10.66
CA VAL A 984 -53.85 62.35 -9.75
C VAL A 984 -54.86 61.30 -9.22
N ASN A 985 -54.52 60.73 -8.05
CA ASN A 985 -55.32 60.33 -6.86
C ASN A 985 -54.55 59.18 -6.14
N MET A 986 -53.99 59.33 -4.93
CA MET A 986 -54.61 59.59 -3.61
C MET A 986 -55.63 58.51 -3.21
N GLU A 987 -55.55 57.85 -2.04
CA GLU A 987 -54.54 57.92 -0.97
C GLU A 987 -54.51 56.61 -0.13
N THR A 988 -53.37 56.43 0.53
CA THR A 988 -52.96 55.71 1.76
C THR A 988 -54.04 55.17 2.74
N ASP A 989 -53.71 54.28 3.70
CA ASP A 989 -52.40 53.81 4.21
C ASP A 989 -52.11 52.33 3.91
#